data_AF-W7YMZ0-F1
#
_entry.id   AF-W7YMZ0-F1
#
_cell.length_a   1.000
_cell.length_b   1.000
_cell.length_c   1.000
_cell.angle_alpha   90.00
_cell.angle_beta   90.00
_cell.angle_gamma   90.00
#
_symmetry.space_group_name_H-M   'P 1'
#
loop_
_entity.id
_entity.type
_entity.pdbx_description
1 polymer ?
#
loop_
_entity_poly.entity_id
_entity_poly.type
_entity_poly.pdbx_seq_one_letter_code
_entity_poly.pdbx_strand_id
1 'polypeptide(L)'
;MLSEGKKYNIHGGVHINATEYILDAFETKMENLTQPLSKGWGWIDQAYYVNKTKDVESGELKRRLDMLKADTGDNLSFVYVDVYSGADYNAKKLSEYINGNGWMLGTEYAGPIFEQAAWVHWGTDPGYPNQGNDSKITRFIRNQYVDGFLSTPLLKGNKQVGVGYWQNSANFTSYKSTTAAFFNQNLPTKYMQYFPIMKMTNDRIDFGSNVAVERGQDGKIHLSKDGNDIAIMTDSSEISDSKVFIPWDPVKEDKIYHWNPAGGSSTWTLPTSWGKVTKAELYKLTDLGRERVGSVEITAGKVTLTAEKGVGYVLYKSTPQPSPEMVWGEGSPVKDPGFDSQKFGSWQKSSTSSNTDHIQYVKNSNADDQLQVKGPADATIQQVMTGLTPGKTYSASVWVKVDGKRKVEIGVKQGENVVSNDLDNTDLKFLAQQHKYVNEIFQRIKVNFDATSDKATLYFKVDGGSAIVTFDDARVWKNPNKTEQGKSVLYEDFENVDEGWGPFVYSKLGPVRTHLAEKGSNQIQNSVLDGSWSLKTNEDGTGEWLRTLPHTLRLKEDNRYHLTLDYNSDELDMYTIAVRVNDNGTVRDLVSENLKEGRNKLDLTFATEGAKDAYLAIIKNKVNNQKDLTGTLVLDDIRVNDEGSIAPENGVKVTKITLTPQDIELNKGQSTQISARVEPTNAFERTLVWSSDKPDVVSVDQTGKITARLGGTALITATAKDGSLVSASVSVKVYEPNTLIPQSQMKASASSFQPGDDPANVLDGDPETIWHSVWSPPHLPESITLNLGGTYNVNQLNYTPRSGAGNGTITGYNLYASNDGVEFTKIAGGTWVRDDKIKSVRFTAVQATHLKLEVVAGVGTFASAAELQVYQVQAGPQEVKVTGVAIDKTVVALKVGETAELTATILPDNATNTNVTWTSSDDKIASVNVKAGRAVITAKALGSAEITVTTDDGNFTDVSRVTVSKADGNKDEATMVSAPDQVKSGAEFQAQFGLLNIQHSIYAQDVELTFEAAVMDFVSAKSLIPGVNILETIRSAGKVRFIIASEGADHAVTGNADLLELTFKAKDTTTPISGTISVSKAMISDEQGTEYTPASSQAMVEVGGNITNVGDVNGDGKVSIGDLAIIAAHYGKNTSSPDWQQAKKADVNGDGVIGLEDLVLVAKKIVE
;
A
#
# COMPACT_ATOMS: atom_id res chain seq x y z
N MET A 1 12.39 -10.23 -34.61
CA MET A 1 10.92 -10.33 -34.41
C MET A 1 10.23 -10.97 -35.62
N LEU A 2 10.14 -10.32 -36.80
CA LEU A 2 9.36 -10.84 -37.94
C LEU A 2 9.75 -12.27 -38.37
N SER A 3 11.04 -12.59 -38.40
CA SER A 3 11.53 -13.94 -38.73
C SER A 3 11.12 -14.98 -37.68
N GLU A 4 11.28 -14.65 -36.40
CA GLU A 4 10.97 -15.53 -35.26
C GLU A 4 9.47 -15.77 -35.10
N GLY A 5 8.66 -14.71 -35.29
CA GLY A 5 7.20 -14.80 -35.22
C GLY A 5 6.60 -15.83 -36.18
N LYS A 6 7.22 -16.05 -37.35
CA LYS A 6 6.78 -17.07 -38.32
C LYS A 6 6.80 -18.49 -37.74
N LYS A 7 7.71 -18.81 -36.83
CA LYS A 7 7.75 -20.12 -36.14
C LYS A 7 6.47 -20.38 -35.33
N TYR A 8 5.79 -19.32 -34.92
CA TYR A 8 4.55 -19.32 -34.15
C TYR A 8 3.32 -18.94 -35.00
N ASN A 9 3.45 -18.88 -36.33
CA ASN A 9 2.40 -18.43 -37.24
C ASN A 9 1.90 -17.00 -36.97
N ILE A 10 2.81 -16.12 -36.52
CA ILE A 10 2.56 -14.69 -36.36
C ILE A 10 2.93 -13.99 -37.66
N HIS A 11 1.96 -13.32 -38.26
CA HIS A 11 2.14 -12.50 -39.47
C HIS A 11 2.34 -11.04 -39.06
N GLY A 12 3.58 -10.54 -39.17
CA GLY A 12 3.88 -9.14 -38.87
C GLY A 12 3.59 -8.22 -40.06
N GLY A 13 3.05 -7.04 -39.77
CA GLY A 13 2.78 -6.00 -40.74
C GLY A 13 3.12 -4.62 -40.20
N VAL A 14 3.09 -3.62 -41.08
CA VAL A 14 3.31 -2.21 -40.72
C VAL A 14 2.13 -1.35 -41.14
N HIS A 15 1.85 -0.34 -40.34
CA HIS A 15 0.98 0.77 -40.69
C HIS A 15 1.78 1.76 -41.55
N ILE A 16 1.22 2.20 -42.67
CA ILE A 16 1.75 3.31 -43.47
C ILE A 16 0.65 4.33 -43.76
N ASN A 17 1.06 5.56 -44.03
CA ASN A 17 0.20 6.61 -44.56
C ASN A 17 0.68 6.97 -45.98
N ALA A 18 -0.25 7.14 -46.91
CA ALA A 18 0.02 7.61 -48.29
C ALA A 18 -0.95 8.75 -48.68
N THR A 19 -1.45 9.46 -47.67
CA THR A 19 -2.37 10.59 -47.79
C THR A 19 -1.75 11.89 -47.32
N GLU A 20 -0.95 11.85 -46.26
CA GLU A 20 -0.29 13.01 -45.69
C GLU A 20 1.12 12.64 -45.19
N TYR A 21 2.08 13.55 -45.36
CA TYR A 21 3.46 13.42 -44.90
C TYR A 21 3.85 14.63 -44.05
N ILE A 22 4.73 14.42 -43.08
CA ILE A 22 5.36 15.51 -42.31
C ILE A 22 6.60 16.02 -43.05
N LEU A 23 6.95 17.30 -42.90
CA LEU A 23 8.12 17.89 -43.58
C LEU A 23 9.46 17.40 -43.01
N ASP A 24 9.43 16.88 -41.79
CA ASP A 24 10.57 16.28 -41.09
C ASP A 24 10.79 14.80 -41.48
N ALA A 25 9.88 14.20 -42.26
CA ALA A 25 10.03 12.80 -42.66
C ALA A 25 11.16 12.64 -43.68
N PHE A 26 11.97 11.60 -43.50
CA PHE A 26 12.98 11.22 -44.47
C PHE A 26 12.33 10.92 -45.83
N GLU A 27 13.06 11.20 -46.90
CA GLU A 27 12.66 10.85 -48.27
C GLU A 27 11.37 11.55 -48.77
N THR A 28 10.90 12.60 -48.08
CA THR A 28 9.77 13.41 -48.52
C THR A 28 10.23 14.50 -49.47
N LYS A 29 9.59 14.60 -50.64
CA LYS A 29 9.88 15.65 -51.63
C LYS A 29 8.79 16.70 -51.66
N MET A 30 9.17 17.97 -51.53
CA MET A 30 8.25 19.12 -51.54
C MET A 30 7.34 19.12 -52.78
N GLU A 31 7.89 18.70 -53.92
CA GLU A 31 7.18 18.69 -55.19
C GLU A 31 6.06 17.64 -55.26
N ASN A 32 6.08 16.60 -54.40
CA ASN A 32 5.06 15.55 -54.32
C ASN A 32 3.95 15.87 -53.31
N LEU A 33 4.05 17.00 -52.60
CA LEU A 33 2.99 17.50 -51.74
C LEU A 33 1.99 18.32 -52.58
N THR A 34 0.77 18.45 -52.09
CA THR A 34 -0.25 19.31 -52.69
C THR A 34 0.22 20.76 -52.61
N GLN A 35 0.17 21.49 -53.73
CA GLN A 35 0.62 22.88 -53.82
C GLN A 35 -0.57 23.82 -54.12
N PRO A 36 -0.69 24.98 -53.43
CA PRO A 36 0.09 25.37 -52.24
C PRO A 36 -0.11 24.37 -51.08
N LEU A 37 0.87 24.29 -50.17
CA LEU A 37 0.85 23.34 -49.05
C LEU A 37 -0.50 23.36 -48.32
N SER A 38 -1.17 22.20 -48.33
CA SER A 38 -2.44 21.99 -47.64
C SER A 38 -2.21 21.16 -46.39
N LYS A 39 -2.55 21.72 -45.23
CA LYS A 39 -2.34 21.08 -43.92
C LYS A 39 -3.23 19.85 -43.77
N GLY A 40 -2.60 18.74 -43.40
CA GLY A 40 -3.26 17.54 -42.90
C GLY A 40 -3.40 17.58 -41.37
N TRP A 41 -3.37 16.40 -40.74
CA TRP A 41 -3.45 16.26 -39.30
C TRP A 41 -2.25 16.88 -38.58
N GLY A 42 -2.52 17.63 -37.51
CA GLY A 42 -1.50 18.23 -36.65
C GLY A 42 -1.58 17.63 -35.26
N TRP A 43 -0.56 16.85 -34.87
CA TRP A 43 -0.48 16.22 -33.55
C TRP A 43 0.89 16.38 -32.91
N ILE A 44 1.79 15.41 -33.09
CA ILE A 44 3.22 15.53 -32.73
C ILE A 44 3.89 16.54 -33.67
N ASP A 45 3.60 16.44 -34.97
CA ASP A 45 4.07 17.34 -36.01
C ASP A 45 2.95 17.69 -36.99
N GLN A 46 3.15 18.76 -37.76
CA GLN A 46 2.21 19.16 -38.80
C GLN A 46 2.41 18.30 -40.05
N ALA A 47 1.41 17.50 -40.40
CA ALA A 47 1.36 16.79 -41.68
C ALA A 47 0.80 17.69 -42.80
N TYR A 48 1.10 17.33 -44.05
CA TYR A 48 0.64 17.99 -45.26
C TYR A 48 0.16 16.98 -46.28
N TYR A 49 -0.93 17.30 -46.98
CA TYR A 49 -1.54 16.39 -47.95
C TYR A 49 -0.64 16.14 -49.16
N VAL A 50 -0.56 14.87 -49.55
CA VAL A 50 0.22 14.38 -50.68
C VAL A 50 -0.54 14.57 -51.99
N ASN A 51 0.15 15.03 -53.03
CA ASN A 51 -0.35 14.93 -54.40
C ASN A 51 -0.13 13.50 -54.90
N LYS A 52 -1.13 12.64 -54.66
CA LYS A 52 -1.03 11.17 -54.88
C LYS A 52 -0.69 10.81 -56.32
N THR A 53 -1.26 11.52 -57.30
CA THR A 53 -0.96 11.29 -58.73
C THR A 53 0.52 11.53 -58.99
N LYS A 54 1.06 12.65 -58.49
CA LYS A 54 2.48 12.97 -58.67
C LYS A 54 3.40 12.04 -57.89
N ASP A 55 3.02 11.61 -56.69
CA ASP A 55 3.80 10.65 -55.90
C ASP A 55 3.88 9.28 -56.57
N VAL A 56 2.84 8.89 -57.32
CA VAL A 56 2.85 7.71 -58.20
C VAL A 56 3.68 7.95 -59.47
N GLU A 57 3.44 9.04 -60.21
CA GLU A 57 4.06 9.31 -61.51
C GLU A 57 5.56 9.63 -61.43
N SER A 58 6.00 10.25 -60.35
CA SER A 58 7.43 10.48 -60.07
C SER A 58 8.18 9.19 -59.71
N GLY A 59 7.47 8.12 -59.35
CA GLY A 59 8.04 6.86 -58.88
C GLY A 59 8.44 6.85 -57.40
N GLU A 60 8.29 7.96 -56.68
CA GLU A 60 8.72 8.07 -55.28
C GLU A 60 7.92 7.18 -54.33
N LEU A 61 6.60 7.06 -54.53
CA LEU A 61 5.79 6.13 -53.73
C LEU A 61 6.31 4.70 -53.85
N LYS A 62 6.60 4.25 -55.09
CA LYS A 62 7.15 2.92 -55.32
C LYS A 62 8.54 2.77 -54.69
N ARG A 63 9.41 3.77 -54.87
CA ARG A 63 10.77 3.76 -54.30
C ARG A 63 10.76 3.60 -52.78
N ARG A 64 9.89 4.33 -52.06
CA ARG A 64 9.78 4.20 -50.59
C ARG A 64 9.27 2.82 -50.16
N LEU A 65 8.33 2.24 -50.91
CA LEU A 65 7.89 0.85 -50.67
C LEU A 65 9.00 -0.17 -50.98
N ASP A 66 9.81 0.06 -52.00
CA ASP A 66 10.97 -0.80 -52.32
C ASP A 66 12.05 -0.71 -51.22
N MET A 67 12.25 0.46 -50.62
CA MET A 67 13.13 0.63 -49.45
C MET A 67 12.63 -0.19 -48.26
N LEU A 68 11.34 -0.09 -47.93
CA LEU A 68 10.72 -0.93 -46.89
C LEU A 68 10.90 -2.43 -47.19
N LYS A 69 10.82 -2.83 -48.47
CA LYS A 69 11.07 -4.21 -48.89
C LYS A 69 12.53 -4.62 -48.72
N ALA A 70 13.47 -3.72 -48.99
CA ALA A 70 14.88 -3.97 -48.76
C ALA A 70 15.18 -4.19 -47.27
N ASP A 71 14.58 -3.38 -46.39
CA ASP A 71 14.80 -3.45 -44.94
C ASP A 71 14.17 -4.71 -44.30
N THR A 72 13.00 -5.12 -44.79
CA THR A 72 12.23 -6.22 -44.20
C THR A 72 12.40 -7.57 -44.91
N GLY A 73 12.92 -7.56 -46.14
CA GLY A 73 12.99 -8.74 -47.01
C GLY A 73 11.64 -9.42 -47.20
N ASP A 74 11.63 -10.75 -47.16
CA ASP A 74 10.40 -11.56 -47.23
C ASP A 74 9.76 -11.81 -45.86
N ASN A 75 10.18 -11.07 -44.82
CA ASN A 75 9.68 -11.27 -43.46
C ASN A 75 8.41 -10.48 -43.13
N LEU A 76 8.18 -9.36 -43.82
CA LEU A 76 6.94 -8.60 -43.69
C LEU A 76 5.80 -9.32 -44.43
N SER A 77 4.66 -9.51 -43.76
CA SER A 77 3.50 -10.25 -44.30
C SER A 77 2.43 -9.34 -44.89
N PHE A 78 2.21 -8.16 -44.30
CA PHE A 78 1.16 -7.25 -44.74
C PHE A 78 1.51 -5.78 -44.52
N VAL A 79 0.82 -4.91 -45.26
CA VAL A 79 0.87 -3.46 -45.12
C VAL A 79 -0.55 -2.96 -44.92
N TYR A 80 -0.75 -2.21 -43.84
CA TYR A 80 -1.99 -1.49 -43.57
C TYR A 80 -1.86 -0.04 -44.02
N VAL A 81 -2.74 0.40 -44.91
CA VAL A 81 -2.76 1.78 -45.42
C VAL A 81 -3.87 2.57 -44.72
N ASP A 82 -3.46 3.58 -43.97
CA ASP A 82 -4.36 4.43 -43.20
C ASP A 82 -4.91 5.60 -44.02
N VAL A 83 -6.14 6.02 -43.73
CA VAL A 83 -6.81 7.24 -44.25
C VAL A 83 -6.72 7.45 -45.78
N TYR A 84 -6.61 6.38 -46.57
CA TYR A 84 -6.32 6.52 -48.00
C TYR A 84 -7.50 7.03 -48.83
N SER A 85 -7.35 8.22 -49.41
CA SER A 85 -8.39 8.91 -50.19
C SER A 85 -8.15 8.96 -51.70
N GLY A 86 -7.08 8.35 -52.22
CA GLY A 86 -6.80 8.34 -53.66
C GLY A 86 -7.71 7.37 -54.42
N ALA A 87 -8.35 7.80 -55.50
CA ALA A 87 -9.25 6.97 -56.29
C ALA A 87 -8.62 6.47 -57.61
N ASP A 88 -9.31 5.52 -58.24
CA ASP A 88 -9.04 5.00 -59.59
C ASP A 88 -7.59 4.56 -59.82
N TYR A 89 -6.87 5.26 -60.71
CA TYR A 89 -5.49 4.95 -61.09
C TYR A 89 -4.55 4.91 -59.88
N ASN A 90 -4.70 5.85 -58.94
CA ASN A 90 -3.83 5.96 -57.78
C ASN A 90 -4.04 4.79 -56.80
N ALA A 91 -5.30 4.45 -56.53
CA ALA A 91 -5.67 3.29 -55.72
C ALA A 91 -5.12 1.99 -56.32
N LYS A 92 -5.30 1.81 -57.64
CA LYS A 92 -4.78 0.66 -58.37
C LYS A 92 -3.26 0.56 -58.28
N LYS A 93 -2.53 1.66 -58.52
CA LYS A 93 -1.07 1.66 -58.48
C LYS A 93 -0.49 1.39 -57.10
N LEU A 94 -1.05 2.01 -56.06
CA LEU A 94 -0.65 1.71 -54.69
C LEU A 94 -0.83 0.21 -54.37
N SER A 95 -1.99 -0.34 -54.72
CA SER A 95 -2.28 -1.76 -54.51
C SER A 95 -1.34 -2.68 -55.30
N GLU A 96 -1.04 -2.36 -56.57
CA GLU A 96 -0.08 -3.08 -57.41
C GLU A 96 1.34 -3.08 -56.80
N TYR A 97 1.79 -1.95 -56.23
CA TYR A 97 3.11 -1.86 -55.62
C TYR A 97 3.20 -2.67 -54.33
N ILE A 98 2.19 -2.60 -53.46
CA ILE A 98 2.15 -3.38 -52.21
C ILE A 98 2.10 -4.88 -52.50
N ASN A 99 1.14 -5.30 -53.34
CA ASN A 99 0.98 -6.72 -53.69
C ASN A 99 2.18 -7.24 -54.49
N GLY A 100 2.79 -6.40 -55.34
CA GLY A 100 4.00 -6.73 -56.10
C GLY A 100 5.21 -7.05 -55.23
N ASN A 101 5.26 -6.54 -53.99
CA ASN A 101 6.28 -6.87 -52.99
C ASN A 101 5.96 -8.14 -52.17
N GLY A 102 4.84 -8.81 -52.48
CA GLY A 102 4.37 -10.03 -51.83
C GLY A 102 3.60 -9.79 -50.53
N TRP A 103 3.17 -8.56 -50.26
CA TRP A 103 2.47 -8.19 -49.04
C TRP A 103 0.96 -8.23 -49.22
N MET A 104 0.25 -8.73 -48.21
CA MET A 104 -1.20 -8.55 -48.12
C MET A 104 -1.53 -7.07 -47.88
N LEU A 105 -2.54 -6.54 -48.57
CA LEU A 105 -3.06 -5.19 -48.35
C LEU A 105 -4.16 -5.17 -47.29
N GLY A 106 -4.00 -4.32 -46.28
CA GLY A 106 -5.03 -3.88 -45.35
C GLY A 106 -5.34 -2.38 -45.52
N THR A 107 -6.54 -1.94 -45.14
CA THR A 107 -6.97 -0.54 -45.22
C THR A 107 -7.83 -0.14 -44.03
N GLU A 108 -7.93 1.16 -43.73
CA GLU A 108 -8.73 1.67 -42.60
C GLU A 108 -10.23 1.41 -42.76
N TYR A 109 -10.85 1.93 -43.82
CA TYR A 109 -12.26 1.78 -44.15
C TYR A 109 -12.45 1.16 -45.54
N ALA A 110 -13.67 0.75 -45.88
CA ALA A 110 -14.02 0.18 -47.19
C ALA A 110 -14.06 1.26 -48.31
N GLY A 111 -12.94 1.94 -48.49
CA GLY A 111 -12.74 3.05 -49.42
C GLY A 111 -12.17 2.64 -50.77
N PRO A 112 -11.45 3.54 -51.47
CA PRO A 112 -11.02 3.34 -52.86
C PRO A 112 -10.14 2.11 -53.13
N ILE A 113 -9.41 1.62 -52.13
CA ILE A 113 -8.52 0.45 -52.25
C ILE A 113 -9.16 -0.86 -51.74
N PHE A 114 -10.42 -0.82 -51.30
CA PHE A 114 -11.13 -1.99 -50.76
C PHE A 114 -11.13 -3.19 -51.71
N GLU A 115 -11.23 -2.95 -53.02
CA GLU A 115 -11.29 -4.03 -54.01
C GLU A 115 -10.10 -5.00 -53.88
N GLN A 116 -8.92 -4.47 -53.57
CA GLN A 116 -7.65 -5.22 -53.46
C GLN A 116 -7.28 -5.57 -52.02
N ALA A 117 -8.00 -5.05 -51.02
CA ALA A 117 -7.72 -5.30 -49.62
C ALA A 117 -8.28 -6.66 -49.15
N ALA A 118 -7.52 -7.34 -48.30
CA ALA A 118 -7.96 -8.56 -47.62
C ALA A 118 -8.42 -8.29 -46.17
N TRP A 119 -8.12 -7.10 -45.63
CA TRP A 119 -8.50 -6.69 -44.29
C TRP A 119 -8.90 -5.20 -44.26
N VAL A 120 -9.99 -4.89 -43.55
CA VAL A 120 -10.49 -3.53 -43.30
C VAL A 120 -10.66 -3.33 -41.81
N HIS A 121 -9.92 -2.37 -41.25
CA HIS A 121 -9.88 -2.09 -39.82
C HIS A 121 -11.26 -1.75 -39.25
N TRP A 122 -11.96 -0.77 -39.83
CA TRP A 122 -13.31 -0.33 -39.46
C TRP A 122 -14.42 -1.21 -40.07
N GLY A 123 -14.03 -2.35 -40.65
CA GLY A 123 -14.94 -3.18 -41.42
C GLY A 123 -15.68 -4.20 -40.56
N THR A 124 -14.90 -5.10 -39.97
CA THR A 124 -15.42 -6.29 -39.27
C THR A 124 -15.62 -6.10 -37.78
N ASP A 125 -14.88 -5.16 -37.18
CA ASP A 125 -14.95 -4.92 -35.75
C ASP A 125 -16.07 -3.92 -35.45
N PRO A 126 -17.14 -4.36 -34.75
CA PRO A 126 -18.27 -3.49 -34.43
C PRO A 126 -17.97 -2.41 -33.37
N GLY A 127 -16.74 -2.40 -32.82
CA GLY A 127 -16.22 -1.33 -31.95
C GLY A 127 -15.75 -0.08 -32.70
N TYR A 128 -15.70 -0.11 -34.03
CA TYR A 128 -15.33 1.04 -34.87
C TYR A 128 -16.55 1.61 -35.59
N PRO A 129 -16.47 2.85 -36.12
CA PRO A 129 -17.52 3.38 -36.99
C PRO A 129 -17.79 2.40 -38.14
N ASN A 130 -19.04 1.98 -38.33
CA ASN A 130 -19.47 0.95 -39.30
C ASN A 130 -19.21 1.38 -40.77
N GLN A 131 -17.94 1.39 -41.17
CA GLN A 131 -17.46 1.74 -42.51
C GLN A 131 -16.89 0.53 -43.26
N GLY A 132 -17.33 -0.67 -42.88
CA GLY A 132 -17.15 -1.88 -43.66
C GLY A 132 -18.02 -1.91 -44.91
N ASN A 133 -17.76 -2.89 -45.76
CA ASN A 133 -18.62 -3.15 -46.91
C ASN A 133 -19.91 -3.86 -46.45
N ASP A 134 -21.06 -3.24 -46.71
CA ASP A 134 -22.38 -3.74 -46.32
C ASP A 134 -23.09 -4.55 -47.42
N SER A 135 -22.46 -4.71 -48.59
CA SER A 135 -23.04 -5.44 -49.72
C SER A 135 -23.12 -6.94 -49.42
N LYS A 136 -24.35 -7.44 -49.30
CA LYS A 136 -24.63 -8.88 -49.21
C LYS A 136 -24.09 -9.66 -50.43
N ILE A 137 -24.12 -9.06 -51.61
CA ILE A 137 -23.62 -9.68 -52.85
C ILE A 137 -22.10 -9.84 -52.78
N THR A 138 -21.39 -8.76 -52.40
CA THR A 138 -19.93 -8.79 -52.28
C THR A 138 -19.50 -9.77 -51.20
N ARG A 139 -20.19 -9.79 -50.05
CA ARG A 139 -19.93 -10.76 -48.99
C ARG A 139 -20.20 -12.19 -49.45
N PHE A 140 -21.32 -12.44 -50.14
CA PHE A 140 -21.63 -13.76 -50.69
C PHE A 140 -20.47 -14.31 -51.54
N ILE A 141 -19.89 -13.46 -52.41
CA ILE A 141 -18.80 -13.85 -53.32
C ILE A 141 -17.45 -13.94 -52.60
N ARG A 142 -17.15 -13.03 -51.67
CA ARG A 142 -15.80 -12.81 -51.13
C ARG A 142 -15.63 -13.13 -49.65
N ASN A 143 -16.62 -13.70 -48.96
CA ASN A 143 -16.55 -14.00 -47.53
C ASN A 143 -15.28 -14.78 -47.15
N GLN A 144 -14.83 -15.69 -48.02
CA GLN A 144 -13.66 -16.53 -47.76
C GLN A 144 -12.32 -15.79 -47.77
N TYR A 145 -12.26 -14.61 -48.38
CA TYR A 145 -10.99 -13.96 -48.72
C TYR A 145 -10.79 -12.63 -48.01
N VAL A 146 -11.83 -12.06 -47.40
CA VAL A 146 -11.81 -10.68 -46.92
C VAL A 146 -12.41 -10.55 -45.52
N ASP A 147 -11.63 -9.98 -44.60
CA ASP A 147 -12.07 -9.44 -43.33
C ASP A 147 -12.41 -7.95 -43.49
N GLY A 148 -13.52 -7.65 -44.15
CA GLY A 148 -13.88 -6.24 -44.42
C GLY A 148 -15.38 -5.96 -44.51
N PHE A 149 -16.20 -6.91 -44.09
CA PHE A 149 -17.65 -6.78 -44.07
C PHE A 149 -18.15 -6.48 -42.67
N LEU A 150 -19.25 -5.74 -42.55
CA LEU A 150 -19.89 -5.46 -41.27
C LEU A 150 -20.23 -6.76 -40.52
N SER A 151 -19.97 -6.79 -39.21
CA SER A 151 -20.37 -7.92 -38.37
C SER A 151 -21.89 -8.10 -38.40
N THR A 152 -22.36 -9.35 -38.49
CA THR A 152 -23.79 -9.69 -38.40
C THR A 152 -23.99 -10.84 -37.43
N PRO A 153 -25.17 -11.02 -36.82
CA PRO A 153 -25.38 -12.14 -35.89
C PRO A 153 -25.10 -13.53 -36.50
N LEU A 154 -25.41 -13.75 -37.78
CA LEU A 154 -25.21 -15.03 -38.47
C LEU A 154 -23.76 -15.26 -38.90
N LEU A 155 -23.17 -14.31 -39.63
CA LEU A 155 -21.80 -14.49 -40.19
C LEU A 155 -20.70 -14.01 -39.24
N LYS A 156 -21.08 -13.37 -38.14
CA LYS A 156 -20.18 -12.72 -37.18
C LYS A 156 -19.23 -11.75 -37.91
N GLY A 157 -18.14 -11.39 -37.26
CA GLY A 157 -17.07 -10.55 -37.79
C GLY A 157 -15.81 -10.74 -36.96
N ASN A 158 -14.65 -10.46 -37.55
CA ASN A 158 -13.42 -10.40 -36.79
C ASN A 158 -13.51 -9.27 -35.76
N LYS A 159 -13.30 -9.60 -34.48
CA LYS A 159 -13.19 -8.66 -33.37
C LYS A 159 -11.72 -8.48 -33.02
N GLN A 160 -11.27 -7.24 -33.09
CA GLN A 160 -9.92 -6.87 -32.73
C GLN A 160 -9.91 -6.53 -31.24
N VAL A 161 -9.25 -7.39 -30.49
CA VAL A 161 -8.95 -7.17 -29.07
C VAL A 161 -7.51 -6.70 -29.03
N GLY A 162 -7.32 -5.42 -28.73
CA GLY A 162 -5.99 -4.82 -28.72
C GLY A 162 -5.09 -5.52 -27.71
N VAL A 163 -4.04 -6.17 -28.20
CA VAL A 163 -2.85 -6.50 -27.39
C VAL A 163 -1.87 -5.35 -27.64
N GLY A 164 -1.93 -4.31 -26.80
CA GLY A 164 -1.15 -3.09 -26.94
C GLY A 164 -2.00 -1.80 -26.95
N TYR A 165 -1.33 -0.67 -26.76
CA TYR A 165 -1.86 0.62 -26.28
C TYR A 165 -2.66 1.46 -27.30
N TRP A 166 -3.38 0.80 -28.21
CA TRP A 166 -4.16 1.46 -29.25
C TRP A 166 -5.38 2.24 -28.70
N GLN A 167 -5.71 3.37 -29.32
CA GLN A 167 -6.88 4.23 -29.00
C GLN A 167 -7.00 4.71 -27.54
N ASN A 168 -5.89 5.09 -26.91
CA ASN A 168 -5.86 5.54 -25.51
C ASN A 168 -6.31 4.46 -24.51
N SER A 169 -6.42 3.19 -24.92
CA SER A 169 -6.71 2.10 -24.00
C SER A 169 -5.51 1.89 -23.08
N ALA A 170 -5.66 2.34 -21.84
CA ALA A 170 -4.81 1.94 -20.71
C ALA A 170 -4.87 0.43 -20.45
N ASN A 171 -5.99 -0.18 -20.85
CA ASN A 171 -6.28 -1.56 -20.58
C ASN A 171 -5.56 -2.42 -21.63
N PHE A 172 -4.54 -3.14 -21.17
CA PHE A 172 -4.16 -4.37 -21.82
C PHE A 172 -5.43 -5.24 -21.89
N THR A 173 -5.92 -5.57 -23.08
CA THR A 173 -7.13 -6.39 -23.18
C THR A 173 -6.82 -7.72 -22.51
N SER A 174 -7.35 -7.94 -21.30
CA SER A 174 -6.92 -9.04 -20.45
C SER A 174 -6.90 -10.35 -21.21
N TYR A 175 -6.03 -11.30 -20.84
CA TYR A 175 -6.04 -12.66 -21.42
C TYR A 175 -7.47 -13.21 -21.52
N LYS A 176 -8.30 -12.91 -20.51
CA LYS A 176 -9.73 -13.26 -20.47
C LYS A 176 -10.55 -12.60 -21.58
N SER A 177 -10.43 -11.30 -21.78
CA SER A 177 -11.11 -10.56 -22.85
C SER A 177 -10.66 -11.03 -24.23
N THR A 178 -9.35 -11.28 -24.39
CA THR A 178 -8.77 -11.80 -25.64
C THR A 178 -9.28 -13.21 -25.94
N THR A 179 -9.32 -14.08 -24.93
CA THR A 179 -9.88 -15.43 -25.03
C THR A 179 -11.37 -15.38 -25.38
N ALA A 180 -12.15 -14.51 -24.73
CA ALA A 180 -13.57 -14.36 -25.01
C ALA A 180 -13.82 -13.90 -26.46
N ALA A 181 -13.07 -12.92 -26.97
CA ALA A 181 -13.19 -12.51 -28.36
C ALA A 181 -12.78 -13.61 -29.34
N PHE A 182 -11.71 -14.34 -29.03
CA PHE A 182 -11.28 -15.48 -29.84
C PHE A 182 -12.39 -16.52 -29.99
N PHE A 183 -12.95 -17.02 -28.88
CA PHE A 183 -13.96 -18.09 -28.95
C PHE A 183 -15.32 -17.61 -29.44
N ASN A 184 -15.78 -16.42 -29.05
CA ASN A 184 -17.15 -15.98 -29.38
C ASN A 184 -17.29 -15.34 -30.75
N GLN A 185 -16.21 -14.75 -31.28
CA GLN A 185 -16.26 -14.00 -32.53
C GLN A 185 -15.29 -14.55 -33.57
N ASN A 186 -14.00 -14.61 -33.26
CA ASN A 186 -12.99 -14.87 -34.28
C ASN A 186 -13.01 -16.33 -34.76
N LEU A 187 -13.09 -17.30 -33.85
CA LEU A 187 -13.07 -18.71 -34.19
C LEU A 187 -14.29 -19.13 -35.05
N PRO A 188 -15.55 -18.80 -34.70
CA PRO A 188 -16.70 -19.06 -35.57
C PRO A 188 -16.60 -18.35 -36.92
N THR A 189 -16.19 -17.07 -36.93
CA THR A 189 -16.01 -16.29 -38.18
C THR A 189 -15.01 -16.99 -39.09
N LYS A 190 -13.81 -17.32 -38.57
CA LYS A 190 -12.74 -17.96 -39.35
C LYS A 190 -13.11 -19.36 -39.82
N TYR A 191 -13.86 -20.12 -39.01
CA TYR A 191 -14.38 -21.41 -39.42
C TYR A 191 -15.33 -21.29 -40.61
N MET A 192 -16.31 -20.37 -40.56
CA MET A 192 -17.24 -20.12 -41.66
C MET A 192 -16.54 -19.58 -42.91
N GLN A 193 -15.57 -18.67 -42.76
CA GLN A 193 -14.79 -18.12 -43.87
C GLN A 193 -13.95 -19.18 -44.61
N TYR A 194 -13.69 -20.34 -44.01
CA TYR A 194 -13.02 -21.42 -44.74
C TYR A 194 -13.87 -21.93 -45.93
N PHE A 195 -15.20 -21.85 -45.84
CA PHE A 195 -16.13 -22.42 -46.82
C PHE A 195 -16.82 -21.34 -47.67
N PRO A 196 -17.08 -21.60 -48.97
CA PRO A 196 -17.83 -20.65 -49.79
C PRO A 196 -19.28 -20.61 -49.34
N ILE A 197 -19.91 -19.42 -49.40
CA ILE A 197 -21.34 -19.29 -49.20
C ILE A 197 -22.05 -19.84 -50.45
N MET A 198 -22.95 -20.81 -50.25
CA MET A 198 -23.71 -21.47 -51.31
C MET A 198 -25.13 -20.90 -51.41
N LYS A 199 -25.71 -20.50 -50.28
CA LYS A 199 -27.04 -19.89 -50.20
C LYS A 199 -27.10 -18.95 -49.01
N MET A 200 -27.72 -17.78 -49.18
CA MET A 200 -27.89 -16.78 -48.13
C MET A 200 -29.33 -16.29 -48.10
N THR A 201 -29.97 -16.43 -46.94
CA THR A 201 -31.29 -15.86 -46.63
C THR A 201 -31.18 -14.98 -45.39
N ASN A 202 -32.29 -14.43 -44.89
CA ASN A 202 -32.26 -13.59 -43.69
C ASN A 202 -31.95 -14.38 -42.42
N ASP A 203 -32.39 -15.64 -42.34
CA ASP A 203 -32.30 -16.46 -41.12
C ASP A 203 -31.44 -17.71 -41.27
N ARG A 204 -30.89 -17.96 -42.47
CA ARG A 204 -30.05 -19.13 -42.75
C ARG A 204 -29.04 -18.87 -43.85
N ILE A 205 -27.82 -19.37 -43.65
CA ILE A 205 -26.73 -19.35 -44.62
C ILE A 205 -26.13 -20.74 -44.70
N ASP A 206 -26.15 -21.30 -45.91
CA ASP A 206 -25.54 -22.59 -46.22
C ASP A 206 -24.17 -22.36 -46.86
N PHE A 207 -23.16 -23.07 -46.38
CA PHE A 207 -21.80 -23.07 -46.91
C PHE A 207 -21.46 -24.42 -47.54
N GLY A 208 -20.32 -24.47 -48.24
CA GLY A 208 -19.75 -25.74 -48.69
C GLY A 208 -19.47 -26.72 -47.54
N SER A 209 -19.35 -28.01 -47.85
CA SER A 209 -19.03 -29.08 -46.89
C SER A 209 -20.05 -29.25 -45.76
N ASN A 210 -21.35 -29.09 -46.06
CA ASN A 210 -22.46 -29.26 -45.13
C ASN A 210 -22.36 -28.41 -43.85
N VAL A 211 -21.75 -27.22 -43.96
CA VAL A 211 -21.73 -26.24 -42.88
C VAL A 211 -22.89 -25.28 -43.08
N ALA A 212 -23.63 -24.98 -42.03
CA ALA A 212 -24.73 -24.02 -42.08
C ALA A 212 -24.81 -23.22 -40.79
N VAL A 213 -25.18 -21.94 -40.89
CA VAL A 213 -25.56 -21.12 -39.74
C VAL A 213 -26.99 -20.64 -39.89
N GLU A 214 -27.81 -20.84 -38.86
CA GLU A 214 -29.22 -20.46 -38.90
C GLU A 214 -29.76 -20.00 -37.55
N ARG A 215 -30.83 -19.22 -37.59
CA ARG A 215 -31.60 -18.85 -36.40
C ARG A 215 -32.54 -19.99 -36.02
N GLY A 216 -32.32 -20.55 -34.84
CA GLY A 216 -33.15 -21.59 -34.26
C GLY A 216 -34.48 -21.06 -33.71
N GLN A 217 -35.43 -21.97 -33.48
CA GLN A 217 -36.71 -21.66 -32.85
C GLN A 217 -36.57 -21.25 -31.37
N ASP A 218 -35.45 -21.58 -30.74
CA ASP A 218 -35.11 -21.20 -29.37
C ASP A 218 -34.56 -19.76 -29.26
N GLY A 219 -34.55 -19.01 -30.38
CA GLY A 219 -34.05 -17.64 -30.46
C GLY A 219 -32.52 -17.53 -30.54
N LYS A 220 -31.80 -18.66 -30.64
CA LYS A 220 -30.33 -18.67 -30.75
C LYS A 220 -29.88 -18.85 -32.18
N ILE A 221 -28.59 -18.63 -32.42
CA ILE A 221 -27.94 -18.88 -33.70
C ILE A 221 -27.16 -20.19 -33.61
N HIS A 222 -27.50 -21.14 -34.46
CA HIS A 222 -26.88 -22.46 -34.51
C HIS A 222 -25.90 -22.50 -35.68
N LEU A 223 -24.61 -22.64 -35.39
CA LEU A 223 -23.61 -23.01 -36.39
C LEU A 223 -23.46 -24.53 -36.33
N SER A 224 -23.70 -25.20 -37.45
CA SER A 224 -23.74 -26.65 -37.55
C SER A 224 -22.83 -27.18 -38.66
N LYS A 225 -22.39 -28.43 -38.48
CA LYS A 225 -21.72 -29.24 -39.51
C LYS A 225 -22.36 -30.62 -39.57
N ASP A 226 -22.67 -31.07 -40.79
CA ASP A 226 -23.35 -32.35 -41.04
C ASP A 226 -24.65 -32.49 -40.20
N GLY A 227 -25.35 -31.37 -39.99
CA GLY A 227 -26.59 -31.29 -39.21
C GLY A 227 -26.42 -31.33 -37.69
N ASN A 228 -25.19 -31.29 -37.15
CA ASN A 228 -24.93 -31.24 -35.71
C ASN A 228 -24.38 -29.87 -35.31
N ASP A 229 -24.85 -29.34 -34.18
CA ASP A 229 -24.35 -28.08 -33.62
C ASP A 229 -22.86 -28.19 -33.28
N ILE A 230 -22.08 -27.21 -33.75
CA ILE A 230 -20.67 -27.00 -33.40
C ILE A 230 -20.46 -25.62 -32.74
N ALA A 231 -21.45 -24.73 -32.77
CA ALA A 231 -21.57 -23.62 -31.85
C ALA A 231 -23.03 -23.20 -31.68
N ILE A 232 -23.39 -22.77 -30.47
CA ILE A 232 -24.70 -22.20 -30.14
C ILE A 232 -24.42 -20.77 -29.68
N MET A 233 -24.73 -19.82 -30.55
CA MET A 233 -24.39 -18.41 -30.42
C MET A 233 -25.62 -17.57 -30.09
N THR A 234 -25.40 -16.37 -29.58
CA THR A 234 -26.49 -15.39 -29.39
C THR A 234 -26.71 -14.57 -30.65
N ASP A 235 -27.85 -13.87 -30.69
CA ASP A 235 -28.20 -12.92 -31.75
C ASP A 235 -27.44 -11.57 -31.66
N SER A 236 -26.30 -11.55 -30.96
CA SER A 236 -25.44 -10.37 -30.89
C SER A 236 -24.37 -10.40 -31.97
N SER A 237 -24.07 -9.24 -32.57
CA SER A 237 -22.89 -9.04 -33.41
C SER A 237 -21.61 -8.77 -32.60
N GLU A 238 -21.71 -8.62 -31.28
CA GLU A 238 -20.63 -8.36 -30.32
C GLU A 238 -20.20 -9.62 -29.53
N ILE A 239 -19.15 -9.50 -28.70
CA ILE A 239 -18.77 -10.54 -27.74
C ILE A 239 -19.98 -10.87 -26.85
N SER A 240 -20.33 -12.16 -26.76
CA SER A 240 -21.57 -12.63 -26.13
C SER A 240 -21.36 -13.99 -25.46
N ASP A 241 -22.40 -14.53 -24.81
CA ASP A 241 -22.33 -15.83 -24.12
C ASP A 241 -22.54 -17.03 -25.07
N SER A 242 -21.73 -17.12 -26.12
CA SER A 242 -21.82 -18.22 -27.10
C SER A 242 -21.10 -19.47 -26.59
N LYS A 243 -21.70 -20.65 -26.78
CA LYS A 243 -21.06 -21.94 -26.50
C LYS A 243 -20.43 -22.49 -27.77
N VAL A 244 -19.22 -23.02 -27.67
CA VAL A 244 -18.42 -23.44 -28.84
C VAL A 244 -17.93 -24.87 -28.69
N PHE A 245 -17.97 -25.61 -29.80
CA PHE A 245 -17.46 -26.97 -29.98
C PHE A 245 -17.01 -27.16 -31.44
N ILE A 246 -16.07 -26.32 -31.89
CA ILE A 246 -15.68 -26.22 -33.31
C ILE A 246 -14.49 -27.15 -33.62
N PRO A 247 -14.62 -28.10 -34.56
CA PRO A 247 -13.49 -28.92 -35.03
C PRO A 247 -12.46 -28.10 -35.80
N TRP A 248 -11.17 -28.40 -35.65
CA TRP A 248 -10.07 -27.63 -36.24
C TRP A 248 -8.87 -28.51 -36.66
N ASP A 249 -8.18 -28.23 -37.77
CA ASP A 249 -8.59 -27.29 -38.83
C ASP A 249 -9.87 -27.78 -39.55
N PRO A 250 -10.59 -26.91 -40.30
CA PRO A 250 -11.89 -27.25 -40.88
C PRO A 250 -11.91 -28.43 -41.87
N VAL A 251 -10.73 -28.93 -42.27
CA VAL A 251 -10.58 -30.10 -43.18
C VAL A 251 -10.22 -31.35 -42.40
N LYS A 252 -9.14 -31.32 -41.62
CA LYS A 252 -8.60 -32.51 -40.96
C LYS A 252 -9.31 -32.84 -39.65
N GLU A 253 -9.78 -31.80 -38.96
CA GLU A 253 -10.50 -31.91 -37.71
C GLU A 253 -9.72 -32.73 -36.67
N ASP A 254 -8.42 -32.50 -36.53
CA ASP A 254 -7.56 -33.29 -35.63
C ASP A 254 -7.74 -32.93 -34.15
N LYS A 255 -8.34 -31.76 -33.90
CA LYS A 255 -8.71 -31.27 -32.58
C LYS A 255 -10.08 -30.60 -32.60
N ILE A 256 -10.68 -30.39 -31.44
CA ILE A 256 -11.94 -29.64 -31.28
C ILE A 256 -11.74 -28.59 -30.20
N TYR A 257 -12.03 -27.33 -30.52
CA TYR A 257 -12.03 -26.23 -29.56
C TYR A 257 -13.35 -26.18 -28.80
N HIS A 258 -13.27 -26.06 -27.49
CA HIS A 258 -14.44 -25.98 -26.61
C HIS A 258 -14.41 -24.74 -25.73
N TRP A 259 -15.56 -24.08 -25.59
CA TRP A 259 -15.75 -22.92 -24.72
C TRP A 259 -17.17 -22.88 -24.16
N ASN A 260 -17.27 -22.58 -22.87
CA ASN A 260 -18.53 -22.35 -22.17
C ASN A 260 -18.39 -21.13 -21.24
N PRO A 261 -18.94 -19.96 -21.63
CA PRO A 261 -18.73 -18.71 -20.90
C PRO A 261 -19.41 -18.70 -19.53
N ALA A 262 -20.45 -19.53 -19.34
CA ALA A 262 -21.14 -19.72 -18.07
C ALA A 262 -20.49 -20.80 -17.19
N GLY A 263 -19.60 -21.62 -17.74
CA GLY A 263 -19.07 -22.83 -17.10
C GLY A 263 -20.11 -23.96 -17.00
N GLY A 264 -19.71 -25.08 -16.40
CA GLY A 264 -20.53 -26.28 -16.24
C GLY A 264 -20.46 -27.24 -17.43
N SER A 265 -21.36 -28.22 -17.44
CA SER A 265 -21.34 -29.33 -18.40
C SER A 265 -22.13 -29.04 -19.69
N SER A 266 -21.59 -29.47 -20.83
CA SER A 266 -22.28 -29.45 -22.12
C SER A 266 -22.00 -30.73 -22.90
N THR A 267 -22.99 -31.23 -23.63
CA THR A 267 -22.88 -32.48 -24.42
C THR A 267 -23.00 -32.17 -25.90
N TRP A 268 -22.08 -32.73 -26.69
CA TRP A 268 -21.95 -32.45 -28.11
C TRP A 268 -21.84 -33.73 -28.92
N THR A 269 -22.37 -33.71 -30.14
CA THR A 269 -22.14 -34.77 -31.13
C THR A 269 -20.79 -34.50 -31.81
N LEU A 270 -19.96 -35.53 -31.93
CA LEU A 270 -18.67 -35.44 -32.61
C LEU A 270 -18.84 -35.46 -34.13
N PRO A 271 -17.96 -34.78 -34.88
CA PRO A 271 -17.99 -34.86 -36.34
C PRO A 271 -17.68 -36.28 -36.84
N THR A 272 -18.14 -36.61 -38.04
CA THR A 272 -18.01 -37.95 -38.62
C THR A 272 -16.56 -38.45 -38.66
N SER A 273 -15.59 -37.54 -38.84
CA SER A 273 -14.15 -37.85 -38.84
C SER A 273 -13.64 -38.40 -37.50
N TRP A 274 -14.40 -38.26 -36.41
CA TRP A 274 -14.13 -38.79 -35.08
C TRP A 274 -14.90 -40.08 -34.75
N GLY A 275 -15.65 -40.65 -35.70
CA GLY A 275 -16.55 -41.79 -35.44
C GLY A 275 -15.87 -43.07 -34.94
N LYS A 276 -14.54 -43.18 -35.02
CA LYS A 276 -13.75 -44.29 -34.47
C LYS A 276 -13.12 -44.00 -33.09
N VAL A 277 -13.24 -42.78 -32.59
CA VAL A 277 -12.63 -42.34 -31.34
C VAL A 277 -13.58 -42.75 -30.20
N THR A 278 -13.12 -43.63 -29.31
CA THR A 278 -13.87 -44.04 -28.11
C THR A 278 -13.45 -43.25 -26.87
N LYS A 279 -12.25 -42.64 -26.92
CA LYS A 279 -11.66 -41.87 -25.83
C LYS A 279 -10.80 -40.75 -26.41
N ALA A 280 -10.89 -39.56 -25.83
CA ALA A 280 -10.18 -38.36 -26.29
C ALA A 280 -9.48 -37.64 -25.13
N GLU A 281 -8.45 -36.85 -25.44
CA GLU A 281 -7.64 -36.16 -24.43
C GLU A 281 -8.03 -34.67 -24.36
N LEU A 282 -8.42 -34.21 -23.17
CA LEU A 282 -8.86 -32.84 -22.91
C LEU A 282 -7.75 -32.01 -22.28
N TYR A 283 -7.55 -30.81 -22.81
CA TYR A 283 -6.58 -29.83 -22.32
C TYR A 283 -7.26 -28.48 -22.08
N LYS A 284 -6.89 -27.84 -20.96
CA LYS A 284 -7.18 -26.44 -20.66
C LYS A 284 -6.15 -25.56 -21.37
N LEU A 285 -6.59 -24.41 -21.89
CA LEU A 285 -5.73 -23.41 -22.52
C LEU A 285 -5.42 -22.28 -21.55
N THR A 286 -4.14 -22.04 -21.35
CA THR A 286 -3.56 -21.00 -20.49
C THR A 286 -2.58 -20.15 -21.29
N ASP A 287 -2.13 -19.05 -20.73
CA ASP A 287 -1.02 -18.24 -21.25
C ASP A 287 0.31 -19.03 -21.35
N LEU A 288 0.52 -20.02 -20.48
CA LEU A 288 1.64 -20.97 -20.54
C LEU A 288 1.43 -22.13 -21.54
N GLY A 289 0.28 -22.17 -22.23
CA GLY A 289 -0.06 -23.19 -23.22
C GLY A 289 -1.08 -24.22 -22.72
N ARG A 290 -0.89 -25.49 -23.10
CA ARG A 290 -1.85 -26.58 -22.85
C ARG A 290 -1.59 -27.26 -21.50
N GLU A 291 -2.58 -27.25 -20.62
CA GLU A 291 -2.57 -28.01 -19.37
C GLU A 291 -3.50 -29.24 -19.50
N ARG A 292 -2.98 -30.45 -19.24
CA ARG A 292 -3.78 -31.67 -19.39
C ARG A 292 -4.81 -31.79 -18.26
N VAL A 293 -6.08 -31.88 -18.63
CA VAL A 293 -7.18 -32.14 -17.68
C VAL A 293 -7.34 -33.64 -17.47
N GLY A 294 -7.34 -34.43 -18.55
CA GLY A 294 -7.56 -35.86 -18.50
C GLY A 294 -8.13 -36.42 -19.79
N SER A 295 -8.54 -37.68 -19.74
CA SER A 295 -9.23 -38.32 -20.85
C SER A 295 -10.75 -38.28 -20.65
N VAL A 296 -11.50 -38.10 -21.73
CA VAL A 296 -12.97 -38.13 -21.75
C VAL A 296 -13.46 -39.29 -22.61
N GLU A 297 -14.49 -39.98 -22.13
CA GLU A 297 -15.07 -41.13 -22.82
C GLU A 297 -16.12 -40.66 -23.84
N ILE A 298 -16.19 -41.36 -24.98
CA ILE A 298 -17.11 -41.06 -26.07
C ILE A 298 -18.15 -42.17 -26.14
N THR A 299 -19.41 -41.80 -25.92
CA THR A 299 -20.52 -42.75 -25.90
C THR A 299 -21.50 -42.40 -27.01
N ALA A 300 -21.77 -43.37 -27.89
CA ALA A 300 -22.68 -43.22 -29.03
C ALA A 300 -22.39 -41.96 -29.89
N GLY A 301 -21.10 -41.68 -30.14
CA GLY A 301 -20.65 -40.53 -30.94
C GLY A 301 -20.81 -39.17 -30.25
N LYS A 302 -21.11 -39.15 -28.95
CA LYS A 302 -21.25 -37.92 -28.15
C LYS A 302 -20.19 -37.84 -27.05
N VAL A 303 -19.85 -36.60 -26.68
CA VAL A 303 -18.94 -36.29 -25.57
C VAL A 303 -19.59 -35.25 -24.66
N THR A 304 -19.45 -35.44 -23.35
CA THR A 304 -19.84 -34.44 -22.34
C THR A 304 -18.58 -33.83 -21.75
N LEU A 305 -18.46 -32.51 -21.84
CA LEU A 305 -17.33 -31.75 -21.31
C LEU A 305 -17.82 -30.83 -20.18
N THR A 306 -17.11 -30.84 -19.06
CA THR A 306 -17.28 -29.89 -17.95
C THR A 306 -16.19 -28.82 -18.05
N ALA A 307 -16.61 -27.57 -18.20
CA ALA A 307 -15.71 -26.43 -18.38
C ALA A 307 -15.81 -25.45 -17.20
N GLU A 308 -14.68 -24.87 -16.83
CA GLU A 308 -14.65 -23.69 -15.96
C GLU A 308 -15.23 -22.47 -16.68
N LYS A 309 -15.80 -21.54 -15.90
CA LYS A 309 -16.40 -20.32 -16.43
C LYS A 309 -15.34 -19.48 -17.15
N GLY A 310 -15.55 -19.25 -18.45
CA GLY A 310 -14.70 -18.35 -19.23
C GLY A 310 -13.28 -18.88 -19.50
N VAL A 311 -13.11 -20.20 -19.54
CA VAL A 311 -11.85 -20.86 -19.85
C VAL A 311 -11.98 -21.63 -21.18
N GLY A 312 -10.97 -21.49 -22.03
CA GLY A 312 -10.87 -22.22 -23.30
C GLY A 312 -10.30 -23.62 -23.11
N TYR A 313 -10.84 -24.58 -23.87
CA TYR A 313 -10.38 -25.96 -23.88
C TYR A 313 -10.12 -26.45 -25.31
N VAL A 314 -9.30 -27.49 -25.42
CA VAL A 314 -9.07 -28.20 -26.68
C VAL A 314 -9.08 -29.71 -26.43
N LEU A 315 -9.80 -30.42 -27.28
CA LEU A 315 -9.92 -31.88 -27.28
C LEU A 315 -9.11 -32.45 -28.43
N TYR A 316 -8.34 -33.52 -28.19
CA TYR A 316 -7.55 -34.23 -29.20
C TYR A 316 -7.97 -35.70 -29.30
N LYS A 317 -7.88 -36.28 -30.51
CA LYS A 317 -8.20 -37.70 -30.78
C LYS A 317 -7.32 -38.66 -29.96
N SER A 318 -6.10 -38.24 -29.64
CA SER A 318 -5.11 -38.94 -28.82
C SER A 318 -4.18 -37.92 -28.18
N THR A 319 -3.25 -38.34 -27.33
CA THR A 319 -2.24 -37.45 -26.75
C THR A 319 -1.48 -36.71 -27.86
N PRO A 320 -1.56 -35.36 -27.95
CA PRO A 320 -0.83 -34.59 -28.92
C PRO A 320 0.66 -34.53 -28.57
N GLN A 321 1.48 -34.14 -29.54
CA GLN A 321 2.88 -33.81 -29.26
C GLN A 321 2.97 -32.63 -28.26
N PRO A 322 3.99 -32.62 -27.38
CA PRO A 322 4.28 -31.46 -26.54
C PRO A 322 4.46 -30.20 -27.39
N SER A 323 4.03 -29.05 -26.87
CA SER A 323 4.41 -27.78 -27.49
C SER A 323 5.93 -27.60 -27.43
N PRO A 324 6.54 -26.94 -28.41
CA PRO A 324 7.91 -26.44 -28.26
C PRO A 324 8.02 -25.60 -26.98
N GLU A 325 9.17 -25.69 -26.31
CA GLU A 325 9.47 -24.85 -25.16
C GLU A 325 9.63 -23.39 -25.62
N MET A 326 9.00 -22.46 -24.89
CA MET A 326 9.08 -21.04 -25.19
C MET A 326 10.42 -20.46 -24.71
N VAL A 327 11.11 -19.75 -25.60
CA VAL A 327 12.36 -19.04 -25.27
C VAL A 327 12.04 -17.57 -24.96
N TRP A 328 11.74 -17.29 -23.70
CA TRP A 328 11.41 -15.94 -23.24
C TRP A 328 12.61 -15.00 -23.31
N GLY A 329 12.48 -13.86 -24.00
CA GLY A 329 13.58 -12.92 -24.24
C GLY A 329 14.59 -13.39 -25.30
N GLU A 330 14.15 -14.14 -26.31
CA GLU A 330 15.00 -14.51 -27.46
C GLU A 330 15.55 -13.25 -28.16
N GLY A 331 16.87 -13.24 -28.43
CA GLY A 331 17.57 -12.07 -28.99
C GLY A 331 17.91 -10.96 -27.99
N SER A 332 17.35 -10.98 -26.78
CA SER A 332 17.69 -10.03 -25.71
C SER A 332 18.81 -10.57 -24.81
N PRO A 333 19.70 -9.70 -24.27
CA PRO A 333 20.65 -10.10 -23.23
C PRO A 333 20.02 -10.57 -21.93
N VAL A 334 18.83 -10.05 -21.61
CA VAL A 334 17.99 -10.46 -20.46
C VAL A 334 16.96 -11.50 -20.92
N LYS A 335 16.82 -12.59 -20.18
CA LYS A 335 15.78 -13.61 -20.42
C LYS A 335 14.58 -13.37 -19.53
N ASP A 336 13.41 -13.76 -20.04
CA ASP A 336 12.12 -13.55 -19.37
C ASP A 336 11.92 -12.10 -18.89
N PRO A 337 12.02 -11.09 -19.79
CA PRO A 337 11.99 -9.68 -19.41
C PRO A 337 10.66 -9.22 -18.83
N GLY A 338 9.53 -9.77 -19.29
CA GLY A 338 8.18 -9.49 -18.80
C GLY A 338 7.69 -10.45 -17.72
N PHE A 339 8.54 -11.36 -17.23
CA PHE A 339 8.19 -12.34 -16.20
C PHE A 339 7.08 -13.35 -16.60
N ASP A 340 6.78 -13.46 -17.90
CA ASP A 340 5.73 -14.29 -18.48
C ASP A 340 5.94 -15.81 -18.28
N SER A 341 7.19 -16.24 -18.00
CA SER A 341 7.46 -17.65 -17.72
C SER A 341 6.85 -18.14 -16.40
N GLN A 342 6.51 -17.20 -15.50
CA GLN A 342 5.97 -17.43 -14.16
C GLN A 342 6.85 -18.36 -13.29
N LYS A 343 8.15 -18.43 -13.60
CA LYS A 343 9.10 -19.37 -12.96
C LYS A 343 10.46 -18.72 -12.68
N PHE A 344 10.98 -18.97 -11.48
CA PHE A 344 12.35 -18.63 -11.11
C PHE A 344 13.34 -19.63 -11.74
N GLY A 345 13.53 -19.53 -13.06
CA GLY A 345 14.54 -20.27 -13.82
C GLY A 345 15.67 -19.34 -14.26
N SER A 346 15.33 -18.42 -15.16
CA SER A 346 16.20 -17.34 -15.64
C SER A 346 16.54 -16.33 -14.55
N TRP A 347 15.57 -16.05 -13.68
CA TRP A 347 15.70 -15.17 -12.52
C TRP A 347 15.95 -15.97 -11.25
N GLN A 348 16.96 -15.56 -10.47
CA GLN A 348 17.31 -16.10 -9.17
C GLN A 348 16.85 -15.13 -8.07
N LYS A 349 16.28 -15.65 -6.99
CA LYS A 349 15.79 -14.86 -5.86
C LYS A 349 16.49 -15.24 -4.56
N SER A 350 16.70 -14.26 -3.68
CA SER A 350 17.33 -14.43 -2.36
C SER A 350 16.89 -13.34 -1.37
N SER A 351 17.09 -13.59 -0.08
CA SER A 351 16.86 -12.64 1.04
C SER A 351 17.87 -12.92 2.15
N THR A 352 18.25 -11.90 2.91
CA THR A 352 19.08 -12.07 4.12
C THR A 352 18.43 -12.99 5.17
N SER A 353 17.10 -13.08 5.20
CA SER A 353 16.35 -13.97 6.08
C SER A 353 16.36 -15.45 5.65
N SER A 354 16.95 -15.77 4.50
CA SER A 354 16.85 -17.05 3.78
C SER A 354 15.44 -17.45 3.31
N ASN A 355 14.37 -16.89 3.88
CA ASN A 355 13.00 -17.05 3.39
C ASN A 355 12.79 -16.20 2.12
N THR A 356 12.18 -16.78 1.08
CA THR A 356 11.89 -16.08 -0.19
C THR A 356 10.44 -16.23 -0.65
N ASP A 357 9.55 -16.68 0.24
CA ASP A 357 8.12 -16.87 -0.05
C ASP A 357 7.42 -15.55 -0.37
N HIS A 358 7.98 -14.43 0.11
CA HIS A 358 7.47 -13.09 -0.16
C HIS A 358 7.85 -12.53 -1.54
N ILE A 359 8.65 -13.27 -2.32
CA ILE A 359 9.06 -12.93 -3.70
C ILE A 359 8.34 -13.87 -4.67
N GLN A 360 7.34 -13.35 -5.38
CA GLN A 360 6.39 -14.16 -6.16
C GLN A 360 6.07 -13.52 -7.50
N TYR A 361 5.73 -14.35 -8.48
CA TYR A 361 5.01 -13.88 -9.66
C TYR A 361 3.54 -13.69 -9.31
N VAL A 362 2.96 -12.60 -9.77
CA VAL A 362 1.56 -12.25 -9.57
C VAL A 362 0.95 -11.79 -10.88
N LYS A 363 -0.36 -11.98 -11.01
CA LYS A 363 -1.13 -11.41 -12.12
C LYS A 363 -1.85 -10.16 -11.66
N ASN A 364 -1.78 -9.09 -12.44
CA ASN A 364 -2.60 -7.91 -12.20
C ASN A 364 -4.07 -8.15 -12.64
N SER A 365 -4.94 -7.14 -12.51
CA SER A 365 -6.35 -7.22 -12.90
C SER A 365 -6.56 -7.50 -14.40
N ASN A 366 -5.56 -7.22 -15.24
CA ASN A 366 -5.54 -7.50 -16.66
C ASN A 366 -4.92 -8.88 -17.00
N ALA A 367 -4.58 -9.68 -15.98
CA ALA A 367 -3.88 -10.96 -16.11
C ALA A 367 -2.43 -10.87 -16.66
N ASP A 368 -1.83 -9.67 -16.64
CA ASP A 368 -0.42 -9.44 -16.96
C ASP A 368 0.46 -9.99 -15.83
N ASP A 369 1.55 -10.67 -16.20
CA ASP A 369 2.49 -11.28 -15.25
C ASP A 369 3.46 -10.22 -14.73
N GLN A 370 3.66 -10.20 -13.41
CA GLN A 370 4.54 -9.25 -12.74
C GLN A 370 5.32 -9.93 -11.63
N LEU A 371 6.50 -9.43 -11.31
CA LEU A 371 7.29 -9.90 -10.17
C LEU A 371 7.03 -9.00 -8.96
N GLN A 372 6.62 -9.58 -7.83
CA GLN A 372 6.25 -8.83 -6.63
C GLN A 372 7.06 -9.27 -5.40
N VAL A 373 7.40 -8.29 -4.56
CA VAL A 373 8.00 -8.43 -3.24
C VAL A 373 7.05 -7.86 -2.18
N LYS A 374 6.58 -8.69 -1.25
CA LYS A 374 5.66 -8.33 -0.15
C LYS A 374 6.36 -8.34 1.21
N GLY A 375 5.78 -7.64 2.20
CA GLY A 375 6.16 -7.82 3.60
C GLY A 375 7.59 -7.36 3.94
N PRO A 376 8.00 -7.49 5.22
CA PRO A 376 9.09 -6.70 5.78
C PRO A 376 10.48 -7.15 5.37
N ALA A 377 10.65 -8.38 4.87
CA ALA A 377 11.95 -8.93 4.53
C ALA A 377 12.50 -8.32 3.24
N ASP A 378 13.82 -8.15 3.16
CA ASP A 378 14.53 -7.71 1.97
C ASP A 378 14.44 -8.74 0.84
N ALA A 379 14.78 -8.33 -0.39
CA ALA A 379 14.87 -9.23 -1.53
C ALA A 379 15.99 -8.82 -2.47
N THR A 380 16.63 -9.81 -3.10
CA THR A 380 17.50 -9.63 -4.26
C THR A 380 17.05 -10.58 -5.36
N ILE A 381 16.72 -10.03 -6.52
CA ILE A 381 16.34 -10.76 -7.73
C ILE A 381 17.39 -10.48 -8.80
N GLN A 382 17.98 -11.50 -9.40
CA GLN A 382 19.10 -11.31 -10.31
C GLN A 382 19.19 -12.38 -11.41
N GLN A 383 19.88 -12.03 -12.49
CA GLN A 383 20.17 -12.92 -13.61
C GLN A 383 21.53 -12.58 -14.22
N VAL A 384 22.25 -13.60 -14.71
CA VAL A 384 23.41 -13.39 -15.58
C VAL A 384 22.92 -13.13 -17.01
N MET A 385 23.10 -11.90 -17.47
CA MET A 385 22.88 -11.51 -18.86
C MET A 385 23.98 -12.09 -19.75
N THR A 386 23.65 -12.39 -21.00
CA THR A 386 24.58 -12.99 -21.98
C THR A 386 24.48 -12.29 -23.34
N GLY A 387 25.48 -12.44 -24.19
CA GLY A 387 25.46 -11.86 -25.55
C GLY A 387 25.82 -10.37 -25.59
N LEU A 388 26.48 -9.87 -24.54
CA LEU A 388 27.02 -8.52 -24.52
C LEU A 388 28.28 -8.45 -25.40
N THR A 389 28.58 -7.26 -25.94
CA THR A 389 29.82 -7.01 -26.70
C THR A 389 30.79 -6.22 -25.82
N PRO A 390 31.96 -6.77 -25.45
CA PRO A 390 32.97 -6.05 -24.68
C PRO A 390 33.35 -4.70 -25.32
N GLY A 391 33.50 -3.66 -24.51
CA GLY A 391 33.82 -2.29 -24.93
C GLY A 391 32.64 -1.51 -25.52
N LYS A 392 31.42 -2.05 -25.49
CA LYS A 392 30.19 -1.33 -25.87
C LYS A 392 29.39 -0.92 -24.65
N THR A 393 28.75 0.24 -24.74
CA THR A 393 27.86 0.78 -23.71
C THR A 393 26.45 0.20 -23.88
N TYR A 394 25.83 -0.12 -22.74
CA TYR A 394 24.48 -0.63 -22.66
C TYR A 394 23.68 0.15 -21.62
N SER A 395 22.38 0.21 -21.81
CA SER A 395 21.40 0.65 -20.82
C SER A 395 20.66 -0.58 -20.29
N ALA A 396 20.55 -0.72 -18.97
CA ALA A 396 19.68 -1.70 -18.31
C ALA A 396 18.60 -0.98 -17.51
N SER A 397 17.35 -1.41 -17.64
CA SER A 397 16.21 -0.79 -16.98
C SER A 397 15.14 -1.81 -16.57
N VAL A 398 14.26 -1.38 -15.67
CA VAL A 398 13.05 -2.10 -15.27
C VAL A 398 11.97 -1.09 -14.89
N TRP A 399 10.71 -1.42 -15.10
CA TRP A 399 9.60 -0.67 -14.55
C TRP A 399 9.32 -1.16 -13.13
N VAL A 400 9.19 -0.22 -12.20
CA VAL A 400 8.95 -0.51 -10.79
C VAL A 400 7.78 0.31 -10.25
N LYS A 401 6.97 -0.31 -9.41
CA LYS A 401 5.92 0.31 -8.62
C LYS A 401 6.18 0.04 -7.14
N VAL A 402 6.19 1.08 -6.32
CA VAL A 402 6.35 1.01 -4.87
C VAL A 402 5.08 1.55 -4.21
N ASP A 403 4.29 0.67 -3.61
CA ASP A 403 3.05 1.03 -2.92
C ASP A 403 3.34 1.58 -1.51
N GLY A 404 3.90 2.80 -1.46
CA GLY A 404 4.37 3.48 -0.26
C GLY A 404 5.83 3.91 -0.38
N LYS A 405 6.61 3.78 0.70
CA LYS A 405 8.04 4.10 0.71
C LYS A 405 8.87 2.88 1.05
N ARG A 406 9.74 2.49 0.13
CA ARG A 406 10.68 1.37 0.29
C ARG A 406 11.75 1.47 -0.78
N LYS A 407 13.01 1.45 -0.35
CA LYS A 407 14.14 1.61 -1.24
C LYS A 407 14.26 0.42 -2.19
N VAL A 408 14.41 0.75 -3.47
CA VAL A 408 14.64 -0.20 -4.57
C VAL A 408 15.87 0.25 -5.35
N GLU A 409 16.76 -0.69 -5.64
CA GLU A 409 17.98 -0.47 -6.43
C GLU A 409 17.99 -1.40 -7.64
N ILE A 410 18.32 -0.86 -8.81
CA ILE A 410 18.76 -1.63 -9.98
C ILE A 410 20.28 -1.51 -10.10
N GLY A 411 20.95 -2.60 -10.45
CA GLY A 411 22.38 -2.53 -10.75
C GLY A 411 22.89 -3.61 -11.67
N VAL A 412 24.07 -3.34 -12.23
CA VAL A 412 24.82 -4.27 -13.08
C VAL A 412 26.19 -4.51 -12.47
N LYS A 413 26.48 -5.77 -12.18
CA LYS A 413 27.74 -6.24 -11.59
C LYS A 413 28.62 -6.96 -12.61
N GLN A 414 29.88 -6.54 -12.71
CA GLN A 414 30.90 -7.07 -13.60
C GLN A 414 32.22 -7.26 -12.84
N GLY A 415 32.36 -8.40 -12.14
CA GLY A 415 33.46 -8.61 -11.19
C GLY A 415 33.27 -7.73 -9.94
N GLU A 416 34.26 -6.87 -9.65
CA GLU A 416 34.20 -5.89 -8.57
C GLU A 416 33.50 -4.58 -8.99
N ASN A 417 33.36 -4.33 -10.30
CA ASN A 417 32.70 -3.14 -10.80
C ASN A 417 31.18 -3.29 -10.66
N VAL A 418 30.56 -2.35 -9.96
CA VAL A 418 29.11 -2.23 -9.81
C VAL A 418 28.70 -0.84 -10.23
N VAL A 419 27.70 -0.75 -11.10
CA VAL A 419 26.98 0.50 -11.37
C VAL A 419 25.52 0.27 -11.00
N SER A 420 24.93 1.24 -10.30
CA SER A 420 23.57 1.14 -9.80
C SER A 420 22.85 2.48 -9.81
N ASN A 421 21.53 2.40 -9.71
CA ASN A 421 20.63 3.52 -9.49
C ASN A 421 19.53 3.07 -8.53
N ASP A 422 18.96 3.98 -7.76
CA ASP A 422 17.93 3.67 -6.76
C ASP A 422 16.76 4.66 -6.77
N LEU A 423 15.66 4.26 -6.14
CA LEU A 423 14.54 5.12 -5.78
C LEU A 423 13.89 4.66 -4.46
N ASP A 424 13.21 5.57 -3.76
CA ASP A 424 12.57 5.29 -2.48
C ASP A 424 11.05 5.12 -2.57
N ASN A 425 10.43 5.67 -3.62
CA ASN A 425 9.00 5.61 -3.88
C ASN A 425 8.73 5.89 -5.36
N THR A 426 7.49 5.67 -5.77
CA THR A 426 7.04 5.96 -7.13
C THR A 426 5.75 6.79 -7.14
N ASP A 427 5.54 7.65 -6.13
CA ASP A 427 4.28 8.35 -5.82
C ASP A 427 3.67 9.14 -6.99
N LEU A 428 4.47 9.51 -7.99
CA LEU A 428 3.98 10.15 -9.19
C LEU A 428 3.26 9.14 -10.10
N LYS A 429 2.01 9.45 -10.46
CA LYS A 429 1.31 8.74 -11.54
C LYS A 429 2.03 8.92 -12.87
N PHE A 430 2.10 7.85 -13.65
CA PHE A 430 2.52 7.91 -15.04
C PHE A 430 1.36 8.46 -15.88
N LEU A 431 1.55 9.60 -16.54
CA LEU A 431 0.45 10.38 -17.12
C LEU A 431 0.50 10.52 -18.66
N ALA A 432 1.45 9.85 -19.30
CA ALA A 432 1.45 9.74 -20.75
C ALA A 432 0.34 8.78 -21.20
N GLN A 433 -0.62 9.29 -21.98
CA GLN A 433 -1.66 8.46 -22.59
C GLN A 433 -1.04 7.42 -23.55
N GLN A 434 -1.77 6.32 -23.81
CA GLN A 434 -1.33 5.24 -24.70
C GLN A 434 -0.12 4.44 -24.16
N HIS A 435 -0.11 4.19 -22.85
CA HIS A 435 0.85 3.31 -22.17
C HIS A 435 0.14 2.41 -21.16
N LYS A 436 0.60 1.17 -20.89
CA LYS A 436 -0.08 0.28 -19.91
C LYS A 436 -0.12 0.86 -18.50
N TYR A 437 0.89 1.65 -18.15
CA TYR A 437 0.99 2.22 -16.82
C TYR A 437 0.29 3.57 -16.67
N VAL A 438 -0.47 4.04 -17.67
CA VAL A 438 -1.19 5.31 -17.52
C VAL A 438 -2.12 5.27 -16.30
N ASN A 439 -2.07 6.31 -15.49
CA ASN A 439 -2.72 6.45 -14.18
C ASN A 439 -2.24 5.51 -13.06
N GLU A 440 -1.32 4.58 -13.35
CA GLU A 440 -0.58 3.83 -12.34
C GLU A 440 0.65 4.61 -11.86
N ILE A 441 1.24 4.16 -10.76
CA ILE A 441 2.45 4.75 -10.17
C ILE A 441 3.73 3.99 -10.56
N PHE A 442 3.74 3.31 -11.72
CA PHE A 442 4.96 2.68 -12.22
C PHE A 442 5.94 3.76 -12.72
N GLN A 443 7.21 3.59 -12.39
CA GLN A 443 8.30 4.44 -12.85
C GLN A 443 9.44 3.57 -13.39
N ARG A 444 10.12 4.08 -14.42
CA ARG A 444 11.22 3.37 -15.07
C ARG A 444 12.54 3.76 -14.44
N ILE A 445 13.23 2.80 -13.83
CA ILE A 445 14.58 3.01 -13.30
C ILE A 445 15.63 2.40 -14.24
N LYS A 446 16.73 3.11 -14.48
CA LYS A 446 17.76 2.77 -15.47
C LYS A 446 19.17 2.97 -14.92
N VAL A 447 20.11 2.15 -15.42
CA VAL A 447 21.55 2.34 -15.28
C VAL A 447 22.26 2.13 -16.63
N ASN A 448 23.26 2.95 -16.92
CA ASN A 448 24.15 2.78 -18.08
C ASN A 448 25.45 2.11 -17.65
N PHE A 449 25.99 1.20 -18.46
CA PHE A 449 27.22 0.48 -18.15
C PHE A 449 28.02 0.13 -19.40
N ASP A 450 29.35 0.16 -19.28
CA ASP A 450 30.26 -0.35 -20.31
C ASP A 450 30.49 -1.85 -20.08
N ALA A 451 30.18 -2.67 -21.08
CA ALA A 451 30.37 -4.11 -21.00
C ALA A 451 31.87 -4.45 -20.99
N THR A 452 32.33 -5.16 -19.97
CA THR A 452 33.72 -5.61 -19.81
C THR A 452 33.94 -7.04 -20.30
N SER A 453 32.86 -7.81 -20.43
CA SER A 453 32.85 -9.17 -20.97
C SER A 453 31.56 -9.43 -21.76
N ASP A 454 31.39 -10.64 -22.29
CA ASP A 454 30.16 -11.08 -22.96
C ASP A 454 28.99 -11.36 -21.97
N LYS A 455 29.26 -11.23 -20.67
CA LYS A 455 28.33 -11.47 -19.56
C LYS A 455 28.40 -10.37 -18.50
N ALA A 456 27.29 -10.15 -17.82
CA ALA A 456 27.19 -9.30 -16.63
C ALA A 456 25.99 -9.74 -15.78
N THR A 457 25.99 -9.45 -14.47
CA THR A 457 24.85 -9.77 -13.61
C THR A 457 23.96 -8.54 -13.47
N LEU A 458 22.72 -8.60 -13.94
CA LEU A 458 21.67 -7.63 -13.65
C LEU A 458 20.98 -8.04 -12.34
N TYR A 459 20.80 -7.10 -11.43
CA TYR A 459 20.09 -7.34 -10.17
C TYR A 459 19.11 -6.21 -9.83
N PHE A 460 18.07 -6.59 -9.12
CA PHE A 460 17.11 -5.72 -8.44
C PHE A 460 17.18 -6.03 -6.95
N LYS A 461 17.42 -5.01 -6.13
CA LYS A 461 17.46 -5.13 -4.67
C LYS A 461 16.35 -4.32 -4.07
N VAL A 462 15.63 -4.92 -3.12
CA VAL A 462 14.55 -4.29 -2.35
C VAL A 462 14.92 -4.37 -0.88
N ASP A 463 15.02 -3.21 -0.22
CA ASP A 463 15.36 -3.15 1.20
C ASP A 463 14.20 -3.69 2.07
N GLY A 464 14.45 -3.98 3.35
CA GLY A 464 13.38 -4.38 4.27
C GLY A 464 12.35 -3.26 4.46
N GLY A 465 11.06 -3.59 4.47
CA GLY A 465 9.99 -2.59 4.62
C GLY A 465 8.60 -3.15 4.32
N SER A 466 7.53 -2.49 4.78
CA SER A 466 6.16 -3.01 4.62
C SER A 466 5.54 -2.74 3.25
N ALA A 467 6.04 -1.75 2.49
CA ALA A 467 5.49 -1.41 1.18
C ALA A 467 5.70 -2.56 0.18
N ILE A 468 4.72 -2.74 -0.70
CA ILE A 468 4.78 -3.73 -1.78
C ILE A 468 5.60 -3.14 -2.93
N VAL A 469 6.51 -3.93 -3.48
CA VAL A 469 7.28 -3.56 -4.68
C VAL A 469 6.94 -4.51 -5.79
N THR A 470 6.60 -3.96 -6.96
CA THR A 470 6.26 -4.73 -8.17
C THR A 470 7.17 -4.32 -9.31
N PHE A 471 7.73 -5.28 -10.03
CA PHE A 471 8.60 -5.12 -11.19
C PHE A 471 7.95 -5.68 -12.44
N ASP A 472 8.23 -5.04 -13.57
CA ASP A 472 7.76 -5.43 -14.89
C ASP A 472 8.74 -4.93 -15.98
N ASP A 473 8.75 -5.56 -17.15
CA ASP A 473 9.51 -5.19 -18.35
C ASP A 473 10.99 -4.83 -18.12
N ALA A 474 11.79 -5.80 -17.68
CA ALA A 474 13.25 -5.64 -17.64
C ALA A 474 13.82 -5.53 -19.06
N ARG A 475 14.63 -4.51 -19.34
CA ARG A 475 15.20 -4.28 -20.68
C ARG A 475 16.69 -4.02 -20.63
N VAL A 476 17.40 -4.55 -21.62
CA VAL A 476 18.82 -4.29 -21.84
C VAL A 476 19.00 -3.91 -23.29
N TRP A 477 19.48 -2.70 -23.53
CA TRP A 477 19.64 -2.13 -24.86
C TRP A 477 21.08 -1.71 -25.10
N LYS A 478 21.59 -1.97 -26.30
CA LYS A 478 22.93 -1.55 -26.71
C LYS A 478 22.86 -0.13 -27.22
N ASN A 479 23.60 0.77 -26.58
CA ASN A 479 23.62 2.17 -26.99
C ASN A 479 24.34 2.30 -28.35
N PRO A 480 23.84 3.13 -29.29
CA PRO A 480 24.50 3.44 -30.54
C PRO A 480 25.91 4.00 -30.29
N ASN A 481 25.99 4.94 -29.35
CA ASN A 481 27.20 5.66 -28.97
C ASN A 481 27.37 5.68 -27.45
N LYS A 482 28.47 6.29 -26.98
CA LYS A 482 28.72 6.50 -25.56
C LYS A 482 28.59 8.00 -25.24
N THR A 483 27.67 8.35 -24.34
CA THR A 483 27.56 9.71 -23.79
C THR A 483 28.55 9.86 -22.63
N GLU A 484 29.53 10.76 -22.76
CA GLU A 484 30.53 11.04 -21.72
C GLU A 484 30.00 12.13 -20.77
N GLN A 485 29.44 11.71 -19.64
CA GLN A 485 28.80 12.60 -18.66
C GLN A 485 29.77 13.57 -17.94
N GLY A 486 31.07 13.24 -17.89
CA GLY A 486 32.07 14.10 -17.23
C GLY A 486 31.77 14.32 -15.74
N LYS A 487 31.71 15.60 -15.31
CA LYS A 487 31.37 15.99 -13.92
C LYS A 487 29.89 16.27 -13.71
N SER A 488 29.06 16.17 -14.74
CA SER A 488 27.65 16.50 -14.65
C SER A 488 26.91 15.42 -13.82
N VAL A 489 25.95 15.81 -12.99
CA VAL A 489 25.01 14.86 -12.35
C VAL A 489 23.91 14.41 -13.31
N LEU A 490 23.70 15.19 -14.38
CA LEU A 490 22.91 14.84 -15.55
C LEU A 490 23.60 15.42 -16.79
N TYR A 491 23.82 14.58 -17.80
CA TYR A 491 24.08 15.02 -19.16
C TYR A 491 23.16 14.23 -20.09
N GLU A 492 22.28 14.92 -20.81
CA GLU A 492 21.39 14.34 -21.81
C GLU A 492 21.51 15.12 -23.12
N ASP A 493 22.03 14.42 -24.13
CA ASP A 493 22.16 14.85 -25.53
C ASP A 493 21.14 14.13 -26.44
N PHE A 494 20.25 13.31 -25.86
CA PHE A 494 19.20 12.54 -26.54
C PHE A 494 19.67 11.47 -27.54
N GLU A 495 20.98 11.36 -27.79
CA GLU A 495 21.57 10.40 -28.73
C GLU A 495 21.46 8.93 -28.27
N ASN A 496 21.21 8.70 -26.97
CA ASN A 496 21.19 7.36 -26.37
C ASN A 496 19.93 7.11 -25.53
N VAL A 497 18.78 7.61 -25.99
CA VAL A 497 17.48 7.34 -25.39
C VAL A 497 16.89 6.06 -25.99
N ASP A 498 16.75 5.04 -25.15
CA ASP A 498 16.23 3.74 -25.57
C ASP A 498 14.70 3.69 -25.60
N GLU A 499 14.04 4.53 -24.81
CA GLU A 499 12.59 4.69 -24.69
C GLU A 499 12.25 5.96 -23.91
N GLY A 500 11.10 6.58 -24.24
CA GLY A 500 10.59 7.77 -23.56
C GLY A 500 11.27 9.06 -24.05
N TRP A 501 11.49 9.99 -23.11
CA TRP A 501 11.88 11.38 -23.40
C TRP A 501 13.15 11.77 -22.64
N GLY A 502 14.16 10.90 -22.63
CA GLY A 502 15.39 11.10 -21.85
C GLY A 502 15.12 11.03 -20.33
N PRO A 503 15.50 12.04 -19.54
CA PRO A 503 15.30 12.03 -18.09
C PRO A 503 13.88 12.42 -17.67
N PHE A 504 13.01 12.77 -18.63
CA PHE A 504 11.69 13.35 -18.37
C PHE A 504 10.55 12.33 -18.36
N VAL A 505 9.54 12.61 -17.53
CA VAL A 505 8.22 11.99 -17.52
C VAL A 505 7.13 13.06 -17.59
N TYR A 506 5.92 12.67 -18.00
CA TYR A 506 4.77 13.56 -18.01
C TYR A 506 4.30 13.91 -16.60
N SER A 507 4.12 15.20 -16.32
CA SER A 507 3.55 15.74 -15.07
C SER A 507 2.04 15.93 -15.12
N LYS A 508 1.42 15.79 -16.29
CA LYS A 508 0.01 16.08 -16.53
C LYS A 508 -0.59 15.04 -17.47
N LEU A 509 -1.84 14.65 -17.20
CA LEU A 509 -2.60 13.79 -18.11
C LEU A 509 -2.88 14.54 -19.41
N GLY A 510 -2.49 13.96 -20.52
CA GLY A 510 -2.77 14.52 -21.83
C GLY A 510 -2.33 13.62 -22.96
N PRO A 511 -2.76 13.94 -24.18
CA PRO A 511 -2.24 13.30 -25.37
C PRO A 511 -0.72 13.46 -25.45
N VAL A 512 0.00 12.39 -25.79
CA VAL A 512 1.45 12.48 -25.98
C VAL A 512 1.74 13.25 -27.26
N ARG A 513 2.37 14.43 -27.12
CA ARG A 513 2.88 15.23 -28.25
C ARG A 513 4.35 15.66 -28.07
N THR A 514 5.04 15.04 -27.13
CA THR A 514 6.48 15.15 -26.97
C THR A 514 7.12 13.93 -27.61
N HIS A 515 8.22 14.12 -28.34
CA HIS A 515 8.98 13.04 -28.97
C HIS A 515 10.44 13.45 -29.20
N LEU A 516 11.26 12.52 -29.68
CA LEU A 516 12.60 12.83 -30.15
C LEU A 516 12.54 13.12 -31.65
N ALA A 517 12.91 14.34 -32.05
CA ALA A 517 13.11 14.69 -33.46
C ALA A 517 14.40 14.05 -33.96
N GLU A 518 14.39 13.49 -35.17
CA GLU A 518 15.54 12.81 -35.77
C GLU A 518 16.07 13.59 -36.97
N LYS A 519 17.39 13.66 -37.09
CA LYS A 519 18.08 14.22 -38.26
C LYS A 519 18.53 13.10 -39.19
N GLY A 520 18.16 13.21 -40.46
CA GLY A 520 18.54 12.25 -41.50
C GLY A 520 18.72 12.88 -42.87
N SER A 521 18.84 12.03 -43.90
CA SER A 521 18.98 12.48 -45.28
C SER A 521 17.62 12.86 -45.90
N ASN A 522 17.66 13.81 -46.85
CA ASN A 522 16.52 14.15 -47.70
C ASN A 522 15.26 14.63 -46.96
N GLN A 523 15.42 15.31 -45.82
CA GLN A 523 14.35 16.02 -45.12
C GLN A 523 14.10 17.40 -45.74
N ILE A 524 12.86 17.89 -45.66
CA ILE A 524 12.50 19.25 -46.09
C ILE A 524 12.75 20.24 -44.95
N GLN A 525 12.45 19.83 -43.72
CA GLN A 525 12.65 20.57 -42.48
C GLN A 525 13.40 19.68 -41.50
N ASN A 526 14.18 20.26 -40.59
CA ASN A 526 14.82 19.56 -39.50
C ASN A 526 14.75 20.42 -38.23
N SER A 527 14.36 19.82 -37.12
CA SER A 527 14.27 20.48 -35.81
C SER A 527 15.47 20.22 -34.89
N VAL A 528 16.35 19.27 -35.22
CA VAL A 528 17.49 18.86 -34.38
C VAL A 528 18.52 19.98 -34.20
N LEU A 529 18.93 20.23 -32.95
CA LEU A 529 19.84 21.31 -32.57
C LEU A 529 21.31 20.90 -32.65
N ASP A 530 21.67 19.74 -32.10
CA ASP A 530 22.98 19.11 -32.23
C ASP A 530 22.85 17.60 -32.48
N GLY A 531 23.93 16.94 -32.92
CA GLY A 531 23.91 15.49 -33.12
C GLY A 531 22.90 15.00 -34.17
N SER A 532 22.18 13.93 -33.80
CA SER A 532 21.17 13.23 -34.59
C SER A 532 19.78 13.35 -33.98
N TRP A 533 19.66 13.65 -32.69
CA TRP A 533 18.41 13.65 -31.94
C TRP A 533 18.27 14.89 -31.05
N SER A 534 17.06 15.44 -30.97
CA SER A 534 16.72 16.45 -29.96
C SER A 534 15.32 16.20 -29.41
N LEU A 535 15.04 16.62 -28.18
CA LEU A 535 13.69 16.51 -27.61
C LEU A 535 12.81 17.63 -28.17
N LYS A 536 11.65 17.28 -28.74
CA LYS A 536 10.70 18.23 -29.32
C LYS A 536 9.33 18.07 -28.67
N THR A 537 8.72 19.19 -28.28
CA THR A 537 7.42 19.23 -27.60
C THR A 537 6.53 20.34 -28.13
N ASN A 538 5.24 20.05 -28.29
CA ASN A 538 4.20 21.00 -28.70
C ASN A 538 2.87 20.77 -27.95
N GLU A 539 2.95 20.36 -26.68
CA GLU A 539 1.80 19.95 -25.85
C GLU A 539 0.61 20.93 -25.89
N ASP A 540 -0.61 20.40 -25.80
CA ASP A 540 -1.82 21.22 -25.84
C ASP A 540 -2.27 21.67 -24.45
N GLY A 541 -2.33 22.97 -24.21
CA GLY A 541 -2.68 23.54 -22.91
C GLY A 541 -1.49 24.02 -22.09
N THR A 542 -1.77 24.79 -21.05
CA THR A 542 -0.75 25.35 -20.16
C THR A 542 -0.46 24.44 -18.96
N GLY A 543 0.67 24.71 -18.30
CA GLY A 543 1.11 24.04 -17.06
C GLY A 543 2.44 23.30 -17.20
N GLU A 544 2.83 22.63 -16.12
CA GLU A 544 4.00 21.75 -16.08
C GLU A 544 3.71 20.46 -16.85
N TRP A 545 4.38 20.27 -17.98
CA TRP A 545 4.14 19.12 -18.87
C TRP A 545 5.13 18.00 -18.64
N LEU A 546 6.40 18.33 -18.48
CA LEU A 546 7.48 17.37 -18.34
C LEU A 546 8.30 17.71 -17.11
N ARG A 547 8.75 16.68 -16.39
CA ARG A 547 9.72 16.83 -15.31
C ARG A 547 10.67 15.65 -15.18
N THR A 548 11.80 15.87 -14.54
CA THR A 548 12.66 14.79 -14.06
C THR A 548 12.14 14.20 -12.75
N LEU A 549 12.70 13.05 -12.37
CA LEU A 549 12.43 12.35 -11.11
C LEU A 549 13.73 12.23 -10.29
N PRO A 550 13.66 11.95 -8.98
CA PRO A 550 14.86 11.82 -8.15
C PRO A 550 15.89 10.81 -8.65
N HIS A 551 15.44 9.75 -9.34
CA HIS A 551 16.30 8.73 -9.93
C HIS A 551 16.74 9.02 -11.38
N THR A 552 16.22 10.07 -12.02
CA THR A 552 16.70 10.55 -13.33
C THR A 552 17.53 11.84 -13.22
N LEU A 553 17.31 12.63 -12.16
CA LEU A 553 18.13 13.77 -11.76
C LEU A 553 18.19 13.82 -10.22
N ARG A 554 19.35 13.46 -9.65
CA ARG A 554 19.55 13.47 -8.20
C ARG A 554 20.32 14.71 -7.75
N LEU A 555 19.62 15.62 -7.08
CA LEU A 555 20.21 16.84 -6.52
C LEU A 555 20.34 16.71 -4.99
N LYS A 556 21.57 16.86 -4.48
CA LYS A 556 21.89 16.91 -3.05
C LYS A 556 21.29 18.17 -2.39
N GLU A 557 20.84 18.03 -1.15
CA GLU A 557 20.45 19.13 -0.28
C GLU A 557 21.62 20.11 -0.06
N ASP A 558 21.29 21.41 0.11
CA ASP A 558 22.23 22.50 0.37
C ASP A 558 23.49 22.49 -0.52
N ASN A 559 23.28 22.29 -1.82
CA ASN A 559 24.33 22.17 -2.82
C ASN A 559 24.08 23.14 -3.97
N ARG A 560 25.15 23.61 -4.62
CA ARG A 560 25.08 24.51 -5.77
C ARG A 560 25.21 23.72 -7.07
N TYR A 561 24.44 24.13 -8.08
CA TYR A 561 24.45 23.52 -9.39
C TYR A 561 24.44 24.57 -10.49
N HIS A 562 25.01 24.20 -11.63
CA HIS A 562 25.00 24.97 -12.87
C HIS A 562 24.25 24.19 -13.95
N LEU A 563 23.13 24.75 -14.41
CA LEU A 563 22.25 24.21 -15.45
C LEU A 563 22.49 24.94 -16.76
N THR A 564 22.82 24.20 -17.82
CA THR A 564 22.84 24.70 -19.18
C THR A 564 22.06 23.78 -20.11
N LEU A 565 21.39 24.34 -21.12
CA LEU A 565 20.82 23.57 -22.23
C LEU A 565 20.73 24.43 -23.49
N ASP A 566 20.71 23.79 -24.64
CA ASP A 566 20.42 24.44 -25.91
C ASP A 566 18.94 24.29 -26.22
N TYR A 567 18.31 25.34 -26.77
CA TYR A 567 16.90 25.28 -27.10
C TYR A 567 16.53 26.12 -28.31
N ASN A 568 15.39 25.78 -28.93
CA ASN A 568 14.69 26.64 -29.88
C ASN A 568 13.20 26.71 -29.49
N SER A 569 12.69 27.92 -29.20
CA SER A 569 11.27 28.17 -28.94
C SER A 569 10.67 28.97 -30.10
N ASP A 570 9.56 28.51 -30.67
CA ASP A 570 8.91 29.22 -31.79
C ASP A 570 8.25 30.54 -31.37
N GLU A 571 7.96 30.72 -30.08
CA GLU A 571 7.26 31.90 -29.58
C GLU A 571 7.90 32.41 -28.27
N LEU A 572 7.93 33.73 -28.10
CA LEU A 572 8.43 34.41 -26.91
C LEU A 572 7.58 34.08 -25.68
N ASP A 573 8.26 33.71 -24.59
CA ASP A 573 7.67 33.33 -23.29
C ASP A 573 6.65 32.18 -23.40
N MET A 574 6.70 31.38 -24.46
CA MET A 574 5.80 30.23 -24.62
C MET A 574 6.09 29.14 -23.58
N TYR A 575 7.36 28.96 -23.22
CA TYR A 575 7.79 27.99 -22.24
C TYR A 575 8.68 28.63 -21.16
N THR A 576 8.70 27.99 -20.00
CA THR A 576 9.62 28.26 -18.90
C THR A 576 10.36 26.97 -18.56
N ILE A 577 11.68 27.08 -18.39
CA ILE A 577 12.49 26.03 -17.78
C ILE A 577 12.69 26.40 -16.32
N ALA A 578 12.39 25.47 -15.41
CA ALA A 578 12.51 25.71 -13.98
C ALA A 578 13.09 24.49 -13.26
N VAL A 579 13.91 24.73 -12.24
CA VAL A 579 14.21 23.71 -11.22
C VAL A 579 13.31 23.99 -10.03
N ARG A 580 12.51 23.00 -9.65
CA ARG A 580 11.41 23.16 -8.69
C ARG A 580 11.53 22.15 -7.56
N VAL A 581 10.86 22.44 -6.46
CA VAL A 581 10.67 21.51 -5.34
C VAL A 581 9.23 21.58 -4.86
N ASN A 582 8.69 20.42 -4.46
CA ASN A 582 7.39 20.33 -3.82
C ASN A 582 7.57 20.17 -2.30
N ASP A 583 7.49 21.27 -1.58
CA ASP A 583 7.57 21.30 -0.12
C ASP A 583 6.15 21.08 0.46
N ASN A 584 5.83 19.84 0.82
CA ASN A 584 4.55 19.47 1.45
C ASN A 584 3.30 20.00 0.71
N GLY A 585 3.26 19.86 -0.61
CA GLY A 585 2.14 20.29 -1.46
C GLY A 585 2.28 21.72 -2.01
N THR A 586 3.30 22.46 -1.58
CA THR A 586 3.62 23.79 -2.12
C THR A 586 4.79 23.68 -3.09
N VAL A 587 4.53 23.95 -4.38
CA VAL A 587 5.58 23.98 -5.39
C VAL A 587 6.23 25.36 -5.42
N ARG A 588 7.55 25.39 -5.37
CA ARG A 588 8.36 26.61 -5.55
C ARG A 588 9.50 26.36 -6.53
N ASP A 589 9.93 27.43 -7.17
CA ASP A 589 11.04 27.40 -8.12
C ASP A 589 12.33 27.80 -7.38
N LEU A 590 13.37 26.97 -7.49
CA LEU A 590 14.74 27.28 -7.05
C LEU A 590 15.41 28.22 -8.06
N VAL A 591 15.10 28.02 -9.34
CA VAL A 591 15.46 28.90 -10.44
C VAL A 591 14.48 28.68 -11.58
N SER A 592 14.19 29.71 -12.35
CA SER A 592 13.30 29.63 -13.52
C SER A 592 13.67 30.70 -14.54
N GLU A 593 13.54 30.39 -15.84
CA GLU A 593 13.69 31.36 -16.92
C GLU A 593 12.61 31.16 -17.99
N ASN A 594 11.92 32.24 -18.35
CA ASN A 594 11.04 32.26 -19.52
C ASN A 594 11.89 32.29 -20.80
N LEU A 595 11.57 31.40 -21.73
CA LEU A 595 12.37 31.21 -22.92
C LEU A 595 12.10 32.29 -23.96
N LYS A 596 13.18 32.85 -24.50
CA LYS A 596 13.17 33.73 -25.67
C LYS A 596 12.77 32.98 -26.93
N GLU A 597 12.19 33.68 -27.89
CA GLU A 597 11.94 33.15 -29.24
C GLU A 597 13.27 32.86 -29.97
N GLY A 598 13.27 31.82 -30.81
CA GLY A 598 14.40 31.37 -31.63
C GLY A 598 15.39 30.46 -30.89
N ARG A 599 16.51 30.15 -31.58
CA ARG A 599 17.59 29.33 -31.06
C ARG A 599 18.44 30.11 -30.05
N ASN A 600 18.55 29.60 -28.83
CA ASN A 600 19.24 30.23 -27.73
C ASN A 600 19.88 29.16 -26.83
N LYS A 601 20.67 29.61 -25.86
CA LYS A 601 21.25 28.79 -24.81
C LYS A 601 20.78 29.29 -23.45
N LEU A 602 20.33 28.37 -22.60
CA LEU A 602 20.02 28.63 -21.21
C LEU A 602 21.29 28.44 -20.36
N ASP A 603 21.50 29.33 -19.39
CA ASP A 603 22.64 29.29 -18.47
C ASP A 603 22.20 29.84 -17.10
N LEU A 604 22.01 28.93 -16.14
CA LEU A 604 21.45 29.23 -14.82
C LEU A 604 22.30 28.60 -13.72
N THR A 605 22.52 29.35 -12.63
CA THR A 605 23.10 28.83 -11.39
C THR A 605 22.05 28.83 -10.30
N PHE A 606 21.96 27.75 -9.52
CA PHE A 606 20.99 27.65 -8.43
C PHE A 606 21.53 26.86 -7.23
N ALA A 607 20.88 27.05 -6.08
CA ALA A 607 21.10 26.28 -4.86
C ALA A 607 19.87 25.43 -4.57
N THR A 608 20.05 24.26 -3.96
CA THR A 608 18.90 23.43 -3.54
C THR A 608 18.24 23.93 -2.27
N GLU A 609 18.93 24.68 -1.42
CA GLU A 609 18.35 25.35 -0.25
C GLU A 609 17.56 24.42 0.70
N GLY A 610 18.16 23.29 1.06
CA GLY A 610 17.52 22.24 1.86
C GLY A 610 16.38 21.51 1.15
N ALA A 611 16.15 21.76 -0.14
CA ALA A 611 15.16 21.04 -0.93
C ALA A 611 15.55 19.57 -1.08
N LYS A 612 14.59 18.70 -0.77
CA LYS A 612 14.63 17.27 -1.11
C LYS A 612 13.88 17.05 -2.41
N ASP A 613 14.36 16.11 -3.21
CA ASP A 613 13.68 15.69 -4.45
C ASP A 613 13.40 16.85 -5.42
N ALA A 614 14.30 17.84 -5.47
CA ALA A 614 14.24 18.91 -6.46
C ALA A 614 14.35 18.34 -7.88
N TYR A 615 13.58 18.89 -8.81
CA TYR A 615 13.44 18.36 -10.16
C TYR A 615 13.48 19.47 -11.22
N LEU A 616 13.96 19.14 -12.41
CA LEU A 616 13.90 20.01 -13.58
C LEU A 616 12.54 19.85 -14.27
N ALA A 617 11.92 20.95 -14.67
CA ALA A 617 10.58 21.01 -15.22
C ALA A 617 10.51 21.86 -16.49
N ILE A 618 9.65 21.45 -17.42
CA ILE A 618 9.29 22.19 -18.64
C ILE A 618 7.82 22.60 -18.51
N ILE A 619 7.60 23.92 -18.46
CA ILE A 619 6.28 24.52 -18.23
C ILE A 619 5.85 25.24 -19.50
N LYS A 620 4.65 24.96 -19.99
CA LYS A 620 4.04 25.71 -21.10
C LYS A 620 3.16 26.82 -20.53
N ASN A 621 3.45 28.06 -20.91
CA ASN A 621 2.83 29.26 -20.34
C ASN A 621 1.54 29.69 -21.06
N LYS A 622 1.43 29.38 -22.37
CA LYS A 622 0.34 29.85 -23.22
C LYS A 622 -0.28 28.69 -24.01
N VAL A 623 -1.59 28.75 -24.24
CA VAL A 623 -2.27 27.85 -25.18
C VAL A 623 -1.86 28.22 -26.60
N ASN A 624 -1.72 27.22 -27.45
CA ASN A 624 -1.58 27.45 -28.88
C ASN A 624 -2.97 27.80 -29.46
N ASN A 625 -3.06 28.80 -30.33
CA ASN A 625 -4.30 29.24 -30.97
C ASN A 625 -4.74 28.30 -32.11
N GLN A 626 -4.80 26.97 -31.87
CA GLN A 626 -5.37 25.86 -32.68
C GLN A 626 -5.38 25.89 -34.22
N LYS A 627 -4.70 26.81 -34.92
CA LYS A 627 -4.71 26.92 -36.39
C LYS A 627 -3.33 26.72 -37.02
N ASP A 628 -2.27 26.89 -36.25
CA ASP A 628 -0.90 26.62 -36.63
C ASP A 628 -0.29 25.82 -35.48
N LEU A 629 0.44 24.73 -35.72
CA LEU A 629 1.23 24.08 -34.65
C LEU A 629 2.42 24.98 -34.23
N THR A 630 2.14 26.25 -33.88
CA THR A 630 3.09 27.24 -33.36
C THR A 630 3.31 27.03 -31.86
N GLY A 631 4.39 27.61 -31.35
CA GLY A 631 4.80 27.41 -29.97
C GLY A 631 5.39 26.02 -29.71
N THR A 632 6.18 25.48 -30.65
CA THR A 632 7.03 24.31 -30.42
C THR A 632 8.24 24.71 -29.57
N LEU A 633 8.70 23.77 -28.74
CA LEU A 633 9.99 23.85 -28.07
C LEU A 633 10.83 22.65 -28.48
N VAL A 634 12.07 22.90 -28.89
CA VAL A 634 13.11 21.88 -29.07
C VAL A 634 14.20 22.11 -28.04
N LEU A 635 14.68 21.04 -27.39
CA LEU A 635 15.71 21.04 -26.36
C LEU A 635 16.82 20.05 -26.71
N ASP A 636 18.04 20.40 -26.34
CA ASP A 636 19.22 19.57 -26.51
C ASP A 636 20.30 19.91 -25.46
N ASP A 637 21.31 19.06 -25.34
CA ASP A 637 22.54 19.31 -24.56
C ASP A 637 22.30 19.73 -23.10
N ILE A 638 21.37 19.07 -22.42
CA ILE A 638 21.01 19.39 -21.03
C ILE A 638 22.13 18.94 -20.10
N ARG A 639 22.77 19.88 -19.41
CA ARG A 639 23.83 19.63 -18.44
C ARG A 639 23.47 20.23 -17.09
N VAL A 640 23.60 19.42 -16.05
CA VAL A 640 23.55 19.87 -14.65
C VAL A 640 24.86 19.51 -13.98
N ASN A 641 25.71 20.50 -13.71
CA ASN A 641 27.01 20.31 -13.06
C ASN A 641 26.90 20.53 -11.55
N ASP A 642 27.46 19.62 -10.76
CA ASP A 642 27.61 19.79 -9.31
C ASP A 642 28.77 20.76 -9.03
N GLU A 643 28.46 21.93 -8.48
CA GLU A 643 29.45 22.95 -8.09
C GLU A 643 29.90 22.83 -6.62
N GLY A 644 29.37 21.85 -5.89
CA GLY A 644 29.72 21.53 -4.51
C GLY A 644 28.74 22.06 -3.47
N SER A 645 28.95 21.59 -2.24
CA SER A 645 28.12 21.89 -1.08
C SER A 645 28.25 23.34 -0.65
N ILE A 646 27.14 23.95 -0.23
CA ILE A 646 27.13 25.29 0.35
C ILE A 646 27.53 25.17 1.82
N ALA A 647 28.76 25.56 2.14
CA ALA A 647 29.26 25.52 3.51
C ALA A 647 28.63 26.64 4.37
N PRO A 648 28.29 26.36 5.64
CA PRO A 648 27.92 27.40 6.59
C PRO A 648 29.06 28.41 6.78
N GLU A 649 28.75 29.71 6.73
CA GLU A 649 29.72 30.79 6.82
C GLU A 649 29.65 31.49 8.18
N ASN A 650 30.76 31.46 8.93
CA ASN A 650 30.82 32.04 10.27
C ASN A 650 30.49 33.55 10.24
N GLY A 651 29.52 33.96 11.05
CA GLY A 651 29.02 35.34 11.12
C GLY A 651 27.79 35.61 10.25
N VAL A 652 27.41 34.72 9.33
CA VAL A 652 26.15 34.84 8.58
C VAL A 652 25.00 34.29 9.43
N LYS A 653 24.06 35.18 9.75
CA LYS A 653 22.86 34.87 10.54
C LYS A 653 21.65 34.57 9.66
N VAL A 654 20.70 33.83 10.21
CA VAL A 654 19.37 33.61 9.66
C VAL A 654 18.68 34.97 9.46
N THR A 655 18.12 35.18 8.28
CA THR A 655 17.37 36.39 7.92
C THR A 655 15.90 36.11 7.68
N LYS A 656 15.53 34.86 7.33
CA LYS A 656 14.15 34.47 7.09
C LYS A 656 13.91 32.99 7.41
N ILE A 657 12.75 32.72 8.01
CA ILE A 657 12.21 31.39 8.22
C ILE A 657 10.88 31.32 7.46
N THR A 658 10.66 30.25 6.70
CA THR A 658 9.38 29.97 6.06
C THR A 658 8.85 28.63 6.57
N LEU A 659 7.63 28.61 7.09
CA LEU A 659 6.98 27.38 7.57
C LEU A 659 6.03 26.83 6.51
N THR A 660 5.98 25.52 6.34
CA THR A 660 5.06 24.85 5.41
C THR A 660 4.46 23.58 6.03
N PRO A 661 3.14 23.38 6.00
CA PRO A 661 2.10 24.27 5.42
C PRO A 661 1.79 25.52 6.27
N GLN A 662 1.16 26.54 5.65
CA GLN A 662 0.79 27.82 6.29
C GLN A 662 -0.62 27.83 6.91
N ASP A 663 -1.46 26.87 6.55
CA ASP A 663 -2.80 26.69 7.09
C ASP A 663 -2.94 25.25 7.57
N ILE A 664 -3.26 25.06 8.86
CA ILE A 664 -3.34 23.74 9.45
C ILE A 664 -4.64 23.58 10.22
N GLU A 665 -5.44 22.61 9.79
CA GLU A 665 -6.62 22.16 10.48
C GLU A 665 -6.47 20.68 10.85
N LEU A 666 -6.69 20.34 12.12
CA LEU A 666 -6.57 18.97 12.64
C LEU A 666 -7.80 18.61 13.48
N ASN A 667 -8.16 17.34 13.51
CA ASN A 667 -8.99 16.79 14.56
C ASN A 667 -8.13 16.46 15.79
N LYS A 668 -8.72 16.54 16.98
CA LYS A 668 -8.11 16.05 18.22
C LYS A 668 -7.56 14.63 18.04
N GLY A 669 -6.34 14.40 18.49
CA GLY A 669 -5.60 13.15 18.35
C GLY A 669 -4.78 13.04 17.07
N GLN A 670 -4.98 13.91 16.07
CA GLN A 670 -4.15 13.92 14.87
C GLN A 670 -2.83 14.66 15.08
N SER A 671 -1.82 14.24 14.33
CA SER A 671 -0.51 14.90 14.26
C SER A 671 -0.16 15.20 12.82
N THR A 672 0.63 16.24 12.60
CA THR A 672 1.24 16.53 11.29
C THR A 672 2.62 17.14 11.47
N GLN A 673 3.40 17.22 10.38
CA GLN A 673 4.74 17.79 10.36
C GLN A 673 4.70 19.21 9.78
N ILE A 674 5.31 20.17 10.47
CA ILE A 674 5.65 21.47 9.90
C ILE A 674 7.12 21.41 9.49
N SER A 675 7.40 21.76 8.23
CA SER A 675 8.77 21.93 7.75
C SER A 675 9.16 23.40 7.82
N ALA A 676 10.41 23.69 8.19
CA ALA A 676 10.94 25.04 8.22
C ALA A 676 12.11 25.19 7.24
N ARG A 677 11.99 26.12 6.29
CA ARG A 677 13.09 26.56 5.41
C ARG A 677 13.78 27.76 6.05
N VAL A 678 15.09 27.63 6.24
CA VAL A 678 15.95 28.64 6.88
C VAL A 678 16.85 29.28 5.84
N GLU A 679 16.79 30.60 5.71
CA GLU A 679 17.55 31.42 4.77
C GLU A 679 18.47 32.42 5.50
N PRO A 680 19.65 32.76 4.94
CA PRO A 680 20.24 32.15 3.74
C PRO A 680 20.79 30.75 4.04
N THR A 681 21.04 29.97 2.98
CA THR A 681 21.51 28.58 3.09
C THR A 681 22.90 28.44 3.72
N ASN A 682 23.74 29.48 3.61
CA ASN A 682 25.05 29.59 4.24
C ASN A 682 25.00 30.15 5.67
N ALA A 683 23.84 30.34 6.30
CA ALA A 683 23.78 30.74 7.70
C ALA A 683 24.50 29.71 8.60
N PHE A 684 25.31 30.19 9.55
CA PHE A 684 26.21 29.34 10.35
C PHE A 684 25.45 28.39 11.28
N GLU A 685 24.45 28.91 12.01
CA GLU A 685 23.61 28.15 12.94
C GLU A 685 22.15 28.18 12.48
N ARG A 686 21.71 27.11 11.81
CA ARG A 686 20.36 26.99 11.21
C ARG A 686 19.37 26.24 12.11
N THR A 687 19.76 25.90 13.34
CA THR A 687 18.87 25.19 14.27
C THR A 687 17.77 26.11 14.78
N LEU A 688 16.56 25.56 14.90
CA LEU A 688 15.38 26.29 15.37
C LEU A 688 14.97 25.82 16.78
N VAL A 689 14.28 26.70 17.50
CA VAL A 689 13.47 26.37 18.68
C VAL A 689 12.03 26.42 18.27
N TRP A 690 11.30 25.34 18.53
CA TRP A 690 9.85 25.28 18.32
C TRP A 690 9.08 25.51 19.62
N SER A 691 8.00 26.28 19.56
CA SER A 691 7.09 26.54 20.67
C SER A 691 5.64 26.62 20.22
N SER A 692 4.72 26.32 21.14
CA SER A 692 3.28 26.55 20.99
C SER A 692 2.84 27.58 22.03
N ASP A 693 1.99 28.54 21.63
CA ASP A 693 1.38 29.47 22.59
C ASP A 693 0.33 28.78 23.50
N LYS A 694 -0.21 27.64 23.06
CA LYS A 694 -1.23 26.83 23.76
C LYS A 694 -0.90 25.33 23.61
N PRO A 695 0.09 24.82 24.36
CA PRO A 695 0.55 23.43 24.25
C PRO A 695 -0.55 22.39 24.54
N ASP A 696 -1.56 22.74 25.35
CA ASP A 696 -2.70 21.88 25.65
C ASP A 696 -3.69 21.75 24.48
N VAL A 697 -3.71 22.73 23.56
CA VAL A 697 -4.50 22.69 22.32
C VAL A 697 -3.68 21.99 21.24
N VAL A 698 -2.44 22.45 21.02
CA VAL A 698 -1.49 21.85 20.07
C VAL A 698 -0.10 21.83 20.70
N SER A 699 0.48 20.66 20.90
CA SER A 699 1.89 20.55 21.29
C SER A 699 2.76 20.45 20.05
N VAL A 700 3.97 21.02 20.09
CA VAL A 700 5.00 20.89 19.04
C VAL A 700 6.28 20.31 19.64
N ASP A 701 6.92 19.37 18.95
CA ASP A 701 8.26 18.90 19.32
C ASP A 701 9.37 19.70 18.60
N GLN A 702 10.64 19.45 18.96
CA GLN A 702 11.75 20.21 18.38
C GLN A 702 12.08 19.85 16.93
N THR A 703 11.38 18.87 16.34
CA THR A 703 11.45 18.57 14.90
C THR A 703 10.40 19.34 14.10
N GLY A 704 9.46 20.03 14.77
CA GLY A 704 8.32 20.71 14.15
C GLY A 704 7.09 19.81 13.97
N LYS A 705 7.08 18.60 14.55
CA LYS A 705 5.89 17.74 14.55
C LYS A 705 4.91 18.26 15.58
N ILE A 706 3.69 18.54 15.14
CA ILE A 706 2.61 19.02 15.99
C ILE A 706 1.60 17.90 16.29
N THR A 707 0.96 17.97 17.44
CA THR A 707 -0.12 17.04 17.84
C THR A 707 -1.28 17.82 18.43
N ALA A 708 -2.45 17.63 17.84
CA ALA A 708 -3.71 18.21 18.28
C ALA A 708 -4.23 17.49 19.52
N ARG A 709 -4.44 18.22 20.61
CA ARG A 709 -4.80 17.67 21.93
C ARG A 709 -6.18 18.11 22.41
N LEU A 710 -6.55 19.37 22.20
CA LEU A 710 -7.86 19.91 22.56
C LEU A 710 -8.40 20.79 21.44
N GLY A 711 -9.73 20.84 21.27
CA GLY A 711 -10.37 21.77 20.35
C GLY A 711 -10.01 23.23 20.65
N GLY A 712 -9.69 24.02 19.62
CA GLY A 712 -9.28 25.41 19.77
C GLY A 712 -8.32 25.88 18.67
N THR A 713 -7.65 27.01 18.87
CA THR A 713 -6.63 27.52 17.94
C THR A 713 -5.36 27.85 18.71
N ALA A 714 -4.22 27.35 18.24
CA ALA A 714 -2.88 27.59 18.78
C ALA A 714 -1.96 28.14 17.68
N LEU A 715 -1.02 29.01 18.06
CA LEU A 715 0.04 29.52 17.21
C LEU A 715 1.33 28.72 17.48
N ILE A 716 1.86 28.09 16.43
CA ILE A 716 3.13 27.37 16.48
C ILE A 716 4.23 28.25 15.88
N THR A 717 5.29 28.50 16.64
CA THR A 717 6.38 29.39 16.28
C THR A 717 7.70 28.61 16.19
N ALA A 718 8.48 28.87 15.14
CA ALA A 718 9.86 28.44 15.02
C ALA A 718 10.79 29.65 15.03
N THR A 719 11.81 29.65 15.89
CA THR A 719 12.74 30.77 16.11
C THR A 719 14.19 30.33 15.93
N ALA A 720 15.00 31.10 15.22
CA ALA A 720 16.42 30.81 15.00
C ALA A 720 17.24 30.92 16.31
N LYS A 721 18.18 29.97 16.53
CA LYS A 721 19.06 29.94 17.71
C LYS A 721 20.33 30.79 17.62
N ASP A 722 20.69 31.26 16.44
CA ASP A 722 21.89 32.05 16.14
C ASP A 722 21.91 33.48 16.73
N GLY A 723 20.94 33.78 17.61
CA GLY A 723 20.73 35.09 18.21
C GLY A 723 20.25 36.17 17.24
N SER A 724 19.80 35.84 16.02
CA SER A 724 19.06 36.76 15.15
C SER A 724 17.65 37.04 15.65
N LEU A 725 17.07 36.08 16.39
CA LEU A 725 15.67 36.05 16.84
C LEU A 725 14.64 36.10 15.70
N VAL A 726 15.07 35.82 14.45
CA VAL A 726 14.14 35.64 13.33
C VAL A 726 13.22 34.47 13.66
N SER A 727 11.92 34.68 13.49
CA SER A 727 10.89 33.69 13.76
C SER A 727 9.84 33.68 12.66
N ALA A 728 9.17 32.55 12.51
CA ALA A 728 7.97 32.39 11.70
C ALA A 728 6.94 31.60 12.49
N SER A 729 5.65 31.89 12.26
CA SER A 729 4.56 31.24 12.98
C SER A 729 3.45 30.77 12.05
N VAL A 730 2.76 29.70 12.42
CA VAL A 730 1.59 29.17 11.73
C VAL A 730 0.45 28.96 12.72
N SER A 731 -0.77 29.33 12.32
CA SER A 731 -1.98 29.10 13.11
C SER A 731 -2.49 27.68 12.86
N VAL A 732 -2.72 26.95 13.93
CA VAL A 732 -3.25 25.59 13.91
C VAL A 732 -4.62 25.59 14.57
N LYS A 733 -5.65 25.20 13.82
CA LYS A 733 -7.01 25.06 14.32
C LYS A 733 -7.33 23.58 14.56
N VAL A 734 -7.67 23.27 15.80
CA VAL A 734 -8.07 21.94 16.23
C VAL A 734 -9.57 21.88 16.38
N TYR A 735 -10.18 20.86 15.80
CA TYR A 735 -11.58 20.53 15.96
C TYR A 735 -11.75 19.25 16.77
N GLU A 736 -12.92 19.07 17.37
CA GLU A 736 -13.30 17.78 17.93
C GLU A 736 -13.42 16.70 16.82
N PRO A 737 -13.22 15.41 17.15
CA PRO A 737 -13.38 14.33 16.21
C PRO A 737 -14.79 14.31 15.61
N ASN A 738 -14.87 13.94 14.34
CA ASN A 738 -16.11 13.89 13.58
C ASN A 738 -16.36 12.47 13.09
N THR A 739 -17.63 12.06 13.05
CA THR A 739 -18.04 10.78 12.45
C THR A 739 -18.86 11.06 11.20
N LEU A 740 -18.52 10.40 10.09
CA LEU A 740 -19.30 10.45 8.85
C LEU A 740 -20.70 9.91 9.13
N ILE A 741 -21.72 10.67 8.74
CA ILE A 741 -23.09 10.18 8.77
C ILE A 741 -23.25 9.22 7.57
N PRO A 742 -23.71 7.97 7.76
CA PRO A 742 -23.85 7.01 6.67
C PRO A 742 -24.68 7.58 5.52
N GLN A 743 -24.13 7.64 4.31
CA GLN A 743 -24.84 8.15 3.12
C GLN A 743 -26.03 7.25 2.73
N SER A 744 -25.97 5.96 3.03
CA SER A 744 -27.00 4.96 2.71
C SER A 744 -28.39 5.23 3.30
N GLN A 745 -28.49 6.07 4.34
CA GLN A 745 -29.76 6.48 4.94
C GLN A 745 -30.24 7.86 4.44
N MET A 746 -29.39 8.59 3.73
CA MET A 746 -29.69 9.94 3.26
C MET A 746 -30.52 9.91 1.99
N LYS A 747 -31.20 11.02 1.71
CA LYS A 747 -31.86 11.28 0.43
C LYS A 747 -31.49 12.67 -0.07
N ALA A 748 -31.17 12.78 -1.35
CA ALA A 748 -30.85 14.06 -1.99
C ALA A 748 -31.99 14.54 -2.89
N SER A 749 -32.20 15.84 -2.91
CA SER A 749 -33.12 16.53 -3.83
C SER A 749 -32.48 17.85 -4.26
N ALA A 750 -32.67 18.29 -5.49
CA ALA A 750 -32.09 19.54 -5.99
C ALA A 750 -33.18 20.44 -6.59
N SER A 751 -32.90 21.74 -6.69
CA SER A 751 -33.77 22.70 -7.37
C SER A 751 -33.93 22.40 -8.86
N SER A 752 -32.88 21.86 -9.50
CA SER A 752 -32.92 21.33 -10.85
C SER A 752 -31.88 20.21 -11.00
N PHE A 753 -32.07 19.35 -12.01
CA PHE A 753 -31.04 18.40 -12.42
C PHE A 753 -31.18 18.02 -13.90
N GLN A 754 -30.07 17.69 -14.53
CA GLN A 754 -30.03 17.14 -15.88
C GLN A 754 -30.41 15.64 -15.84
N PRO A 755 -31.33 15.14 -16.69
CA PRO A 755 -31.62 13.71 -16.76
C PRO A 755 -30.36 12.86 -16.99
N GLY A 756 -30.09 11.91 -16.09
CA GLY A 756 -28.88 11.09 -16.05
C GLY A 756 -27.84 11.53 -14.99
N ASP A 757 -27.90 12.80 -14.57
CA ASP A 757 -27.05 13.39 -13.53
C ASP A 757 -27.89 13.73 -12.28
N ASP A 758 -28.56 12.69 -11.76
CA ASP A 758 -29.55 12.80 -10.70
C ASP A 758 -28.95 13.25 -9.35
N PRO A 759 -29.71 13.96 -8.49
CA PRO A 759 -29.24 14.39 -7.18
C PRO A 759 -28.75 13.25 -6.28
N ALA A 760 -29.25 12.03 -6.46
CA ALA A 760 -28.89 10.87 -5.65
C ALA A 760 -27.44 10.42 -5.88
N ASN A 761 -26.83 10.76 -7.02
CA ASN A 761 -25.44 10.41 -7.34
C ASN A 761 -24.46 10.99 -6.32
N VAL A 762 -24.79 12.09 -5.63
CA VAL A 762 -23.90 12.67 -4.60
C VAL A 762 -23.75 11.82 -3.33
N LEU A 763 -24.40 10.66 -3.27
CA LEU A 763 -24.48 9.77 -2.11
C LEU A 763 -24.12 8.31 -2.43
N ASP A 764 -23.70 7.99 -3.66
CA ASP A 764 -23.52 6.60 -4.12
C ASP A 764 -22.09 6.06 -3.88
N GLY A 765 -21.13 6.94 -3.56
CA GLY A 765 -19.75 6.61 -3.32
C GLY A 765 -18.92 6.46 -4.59
N ASP A 766 -19.45 6.82 -5.76
CA ASP A 766 -18.81 6.74 -7.06
C ASP A 766 -18.44 8.15 -7.58
N PRO A 767 -17.15 8.57 -7.51
CA PRO A 767 -16.74 9.90 -7.94
C PRO A 767 -16.87 10.14 -9.46
N GLU A 768 -17.21 9.11 -10.26
CA GLU A 768 -17.45 9.22 -11.70
C GLU A 768 -18.91 9.57 -12.04
N THR A 769 -19.85 9.35 -11.11
CA THR A 769 -21.24 9.84 -11.25
C THR A 769 -21.34 11.25 -10.64
N ILE A 770 -22.29 12.05 -11.13
CA ILE A 770 -22.48 13.41 -10.64
C ILE A 770 -23.96 13.76 -10.53
N TRP A 771 -24.28 14.66 -9.61
CA TRP A 771 -25.40 15.58 -9.80
C TRP A 771 -24.94 16.76 -10.68
N HIS A 772 -25.78 17.18 -11.63
CA HIS A 772 -25.57 18.40 -12.40
C HIS A 772 -26.89 19.16 -12.58
N SER A 773 -26.90 20.49 -12.42
CA SER A 773 -28.06 21.34 -12.70
C SER A 773 -28.49 21.27 -14.17
N VAL A 774 -29.72 21.65 -14.52
CA VAL A 774 -30.19 21.63 -15.92
C VAL A 774 -29.29 22.47 -16.85
N TRP A 775 -29.06 21.98 -18.07
CA TRP A 775 -28.20 22.68 -19.03
C TRP A 775 -28.79 23.99 -19.57
N SER A 776 -30.12 24.13 -19.57
CA SER A 776 -30.77 25.30 -20.15
C SER A 776 -32.15 25.61 -19.54
N PRO A 777 -32.44 26.88 -19.19
CA PRO A 777 -31.48 27.98 -19.16
C PRO A 777 -30.50 27.84 -17.97
N PRO A 778 -29.20 28.13 -18.13
CA PRO A 778 -28.28 28.21 -17.00
C PRO A 778 -28.74 29.32 -16.05
N HIS A 779 -28.92 29.00 -14.78
CA HIS A 779 -29.18 30.00 -13.76
C HIS A 779 -28.51 29.60 -12.45
N LEU A 780 -28.12 30.61 -11.67
CA LEU A 780 -27.76 30.48 -10.28
C LEU A 780 -28.59 31.53 -9.49
N PRO A 781 -28.94 31.27 -8.22
CA PRO A 781 -28.50 30.11 -7.44
C PRO A 781 -29.21 28.80 -7.81
N GLU A 782 -28.49 27.70 -7.67
CA GLU A 782 -29.01 26.32 -7.66
C GLU A 782 -28.74 25.72 -6.29
N SER A 783 -29.50 24.71 -5.88
CA SER A 783 -29.32 24.11 -4.56
C SER A 783 -29.54 22.62 -4.58
N ILE A 784 -28.83 21.94 -3.70
CA ILE A 784 -29.04 20.53 -3.37
C ILE A 784 -29.27 20.40 -1.86
N THR A 785 -30.35 19.72 -1.50
CA THR A 785 -30.80 19.47 -0.14
C THR A 785 -30.66 17.99 0.19
N LEU A 786 -29.96 17.69 1.28
CA LEU A 786 -29.80 16.36 1.84
C LEU A 786 -30.73 16.22 3.04
N ASN A 787 -31.62 15.23 3.00
CA ASN A 787 -32.28 14.68 4.18
C ASN A 787 -31.35 13.64 4.79
N LEU A 788 -30.95 13.83 6.05
CA LEU A 788 -29.90 13.05 6.69
C LEU A 788 -30.37 11.67 7.19
N GLY A 789 -31.67 11.36 7.12
CA GLY A 789 -32.26 10.11 7.62
C GLY A 789 -32.40 10.03 9.15
N GLY A 790 -32.11 11.12 9.86
CA GLY A 790 -32.18 11.24 11.32
C GLY A 790 -31.80 12.66 11.77
N THR A 791 -31.83 12.90 13.09
CA THR A 791 -31.39 14.16 13.69
C THR A 791 -29.94 14.03 14.15
N TYR A 792 -29.06 14.90 13.65
CA TYR A 792 -27.63 14.84 13.91
C TYR A 792 -27.10 16.20 14.37
N ASN A 793 -26.05 16.19 15.21
CA ASN A 793 -25.32 17.41 15.55
C ASN A 793 -24.20 17.63 14.52
N VAL A 794 -24.56 18.20 13.37
CA VAL A 794 -23.70 18.35 12.19
C VAL A 794 -22.78 19.54 12.31
N ASN A 795 -21.54 19.41 11.85
CA ASN A 795 -20.53 20.49 11.92
C ASN A 795 -19.59 20.53 10.71
N GLN A 796 -19.75 19.64 9.73
CA GLN A 796 -18.92 19.62 8.53
C GLN A 796 -19.68 19.04 7.33
N LEU A 797 -19.42 19.63 6.17
CA LEU A 797 -19.78 19.10 4.85
C LEU A 797 -18.51 19.02 3.99
N ASN A 798 -18.28 17.88 3.36
CA ASN A 798 -17.31 17.76 2.27
C ASN A 798 -18.04 17.72 0.94
N TYR A 799 -17.48 18.46 -0.02
CA TYR A 799 -17.89 18.54 -1.42
C TYR A 799 -16.78 17.97 -2.29
N THR A 800 -17.08 16.93 -3.05
CA THR A 800 -16.20 16.42 -4.11
C THR A 800 -16.65 17.01 -5.44
N PRO A 801 -15.83 17.86 -6.08
CA PRO A 801 -16.11 18.34 -7.42
C PRO A 801 -16.06 17.21 -8.46
N ARG A 802 -16.66 17.44 -9.62
CA ARG A 802 -16.47 16.57 -10.78
C ARG A 802 -14.99 16.49 -11.19
N SER A 803 -14.58 15.35 -11.72
CA SER A 803 -13.24 15.18 -12.32
C SER A 803 -12.93 16.27 -13.37
N GLY A 804 -11.72 16.82 -13.31
CA GLY A 804 -11.24 17.88 -14.21
C GLY A 804 -11.80 19.29 -13.96
N ALA A 805 -12.60 19.50 -12.90
CA ALA A 805 -13.11 20.82 -12.49
C ALA A 805 -13.81 21.61 -13.63
N GLY A 806 -14.59 20.89 -14.45
CA GLY A 806 -15.34 21.41 -15.59
C GLY A 806 -16.58 22.23 -15.22
N ASN A 807 -17.54 22.35 -16.16
CA ASN A 807 -18.84 23.02 -15.93
C ASN A 807 -19.56 22.44 -14.70
N GLY A 808 -20.16 23.34 -13.91
CA GLY A 808 -20.84 23.01 -12.67
C GLY A 808 -19.95 23.02 -11.42
N THR A 809 -18.62 23.11 -11.55
CA THR A 809 -17.73 23.15 -10.38
C THR A 809 -18.06 24.35 -9.49
N ILE A 810 -18.39 24.09 -8.22
CA ILE A 810 -18.86 25.10 -7.26
C ILE A 810 -17.66 25.94 -6.81
N THR A 811 -17.75 27.26 -7.04
CA THR A 811 -16.73 28.23 -6.63
C THR A 811 -17.24 29.22 -5.59
N GLY A 812 -18.55 29.28 -5.35
CA GLY A 812 -19.17 30.05 -4.28
C GLY A 812 -20.45 29.37 -3.76
N TYR A 813 -20.60 29.32 -2.43
CA TYR A 813 -21.70 28.62 -1.79
C TYR A 813 -22.24 29.31 -0.54
N ASN A 814 -23.49 29.01 -0.20
CA ASN A 814 -24.10 29.18 1.10
C ASN A 814 -24.57 27.82 1.61
N LEU A 815 -24.36 27.52 2.89
CA LEU A 815 -24.80 26.28 3.51
C LEU A 815 -25.85 26.60 4.57
N TYR A 816 -26.93 25.83 4.57
CA TYR A 816 -28.06 25.99 5.49
C TYR A 816 -28.36 24.68 6.21
N ALA A 817 -28.85 24.78 7.44
CA ALA A 817 -29.36 23.67 8.24
C ALA A 817 -30.86 23.85 8.54
N SER A 818 -31.57 22.74 8.66
CA SER A 818 -32.98 22.71 9.05
C SER A 818 -33.27 21.48 9.92
N ASN A 819 -34.26 21.61 10.81
CA ASN A 819 -34.77 20.51 11.64
C ASN A 819 -36.08 19.91 11.11
N ASP A 820 -36.76 20.58 10.20
CA ASP A 820 -38.05 20.15 9.63
C ASP A 820 -38.02 19.96 8.10
N GLY A 821 -36.94 20.38 7.44
CA GLY A 821 -36.80 20.35 5.98
C GLY A 821 -37.57 21.47 5.27
N VAL A 822 -38.13 22.44 6.02
CA VAL A 822 -38.92 23.57 5.51
C VAL A 822 -38.21 24.88 5.82
N GLU A 823 -37.91 25.13 7.10
CA GLU A 823 -37.25 26.36 7.55
C GLU A 823 -35.73 26.16 7.62
N PHE A 824 -35.00 26.92 6.80
CA PHE A 824 -33.54 26.78 6.65
C PHE A 824 -32.80 27.99 7.23
N THR A 825 -31.89 27.74 8.17
CA THR A 825 -31.00 28.75 8.74
C THR A 825 -29.62 28.66 8.12
N LYS A 826 -29.06 29.79 7.66
CA LYS A 826 -27.70 29.82 7.10
C LYS A 826 -26.67 29.57 8.20
N ILE A 827 -25.79 28.60 7.99
CA ILE A 827 -24.76 28.17 8.95
C ILE A 827 -23.33 28.41 8.45
N ALA A 828 -23.12 28.49 7.13
CA ALA A 828 -21.84 28.84 6.53
C ALA A 828 -22.01 29.45 5.14
N GLY A 829 -20.92 30.00 4.59
CA GLY A 829 -20.82 30.42 3.20
C GLY A 829 -19.40 30.83 2.88
N GLY A 830 -19.03 30.78 1.61
CA GLY A 830 -17.67 31.09 1.19
C GLY A 830 -17.42 30.79 -0.28
N THR A 831 -16.14 30.80 -0.65
CA THR A 831 -15.67 30.47 -2.00
C THR A 831 -14.70 29.30 -1.95
N TRP A 832 -14.63 28.54 -3.04
CA TRP A 832 -13.67 27.46 -3.22
C TRP A 832 -12.85 27.69 -4.49
N VAL A 833 -11.57 27.32 -4.45
CA VAL A 833 -10.69 27.32 -5.62
C VAL A 833 -11.22 26.30 -6.62
N ARG A 834 -11.22 26.67 -7.91
CA ARG A 834 -11.59 25.79 -9.01
C ARG A 834 -10.50 24.77 -9.26
N ASP A 835 -10.63 23.61 -8.62
CA ASP A 835 -9.89 22.38 -8.89
C ASP A 835 -10.78 21.18 -8.50
N ASP A 836 -10.30 19.96 -8.75
CA ASP A 836 -11.02 18.70 -8.52
C ASP A 836 -10.73 18.05 -7.16
N LYS A 837 -10.04 18.77 -6.25
CA LYS A 837 -9.79 18.29 -4.89
C LYS A 837 -11.03 18.49 -4.03
N ILE A 838 -11.23 17.57 -3.08
CA ILE A 838 -12.28 17.65 -2.07
C ILE A 838 -12.21 18.99 -1.34
N LYS A 839 -13.35 19.66 -1.23
CA LYS A 839 -13.54 20.90 -0.49
C LYS A 839 -14.25 20.59 0.81
N SER A 840 -13.76 21.12 1.92
CA SER A 840 -14.41 20.96 3.21
C SER A 840 -14.90 22.31 3.70
N VAL A 841 -16.09 22.34 4.30
CA VAL A 841 -16.55 23.45 5.13
C VAL A 841 -16.86 22.93 6.52
N ARG A 842 -16.22 23.51 7.53
CA ARG A 842 -16.54 23.31 8.93
C ARG A 842 -17.27 24.52 9.49
N PHE A 843 -18.23 24.26 10.36
CA PHE A 843 -19.09 25.27 10.97
C PHE A 843 -19.40 24.88 12.42
N THR A 844 -19.91 25.82 13.22
CA THR A 844 -20.36 25.53 14.59
C THR A 844 -21.39 24.42 14.57
N ALA A 845 -21.26 23.44 15.46
CA ALA A 845 -22.16 22.29 15.49
C ALA A 845 -23.61 22.74 15.66
N VAL A 846 -24.49 22.26 14.78
CA VAL A 846 -25.92 22.54 14.81
C VAL A 846 -26.69 21.23 14.74
N GLN A 847 -27.78 21.15 15.51
CA GLN A 847 -28.71 20.05 15.36
C GLN A 847 -29.51 20.25 14.06
N ALA A 848 -29.50 19.25 13.18
CA ALA A 848 -30.16 19.29 11.89
C ALA A 848 -30.68 17.91 11.46
N THR A 849 -31.81 17.89 10.76
CA THR A 849 -32.30 16.75 9.98
C THR A 849 -32.03 16.93 8.48
N HIS A 850 -31.79 18.16 8.04
CA HIS A 850 -31.49 18.50 6.65
C HIS A 850 -30.35 19.51 6.53
N LEU A 851 -29.55 19.35 5.48
CA LEU A 851 -28.60 20.38 5.02
C LEU A 851 -28.94 20.78 3.58
N LYS A 852 -28.86 22.08 3.28
CA LYS A 852 -29.02 22.61 1.93
C LYS A 852 -27.77 23.38 1.52
N LEU A 853 -27.10 22.90 0.48
CA LEU A 853 -26.00 23.59 -0.18
C LEU A 853 -26.58 24.40 -1.34
N GLU A 854 -26.55 25.72 -1.20
CA GLU A 854 -26.94 26.68 -2.24
C GLU A 854 -25.68 27.18 -2.95
N VAL A 855 -25.61 26.95 -4.25
CA VAL A 855 -24.53 27.34 -5.15
C VAL A 855 -24.82 28.74 -5.67
N VAL A 856 -23.99 29.70 -5.27
CA VAL A 856 -24.11 31.11 -5.70
C VAL A 856 -23.10 31.50 -6.78
N ALA A 857 -22.06 30.70 -6.98
CA ALA A 857 -21.14 30.81 -8.11
C ALA A 857 -20.62 29.42 -8.52
N GLY A 858 -20.57 29.16 -9.82
CA GLY A 858 -20.07 27.91 -10.38
C GLY A 858 -19.63 28.07 -11.84
N VAL A 859 -18.76 27.17 -12.30
CA VAL A 859 -18.21 27.22 -13.67
C VAL A 859 -19.33 27.07 -14.70
N GLY A 860 -19.41 28.02 -15.63
CA GLY A 860 -20.45 28.04 -16.66
C GLY A 860 -21.83 28.48 -16.15
N THR A 861 -21.93 28.99 -14.92
CA THR A 861 -23.22 29.34 -14.27
C THR A 861 -24.10 28.10 -14.04
N PHE A 862 -23.45 26.98 -13.71
CA PHE A 862 -24.08 25.71 -13.35
C PHE A 862 -23.62 25.26 -11.96
N ALA A 863 -24.29 24.24 -11.41
CA ALA A 863 -23.90 23.54 -10.20
C ALA A 863 -23.74 22.04 -10.46
N SER A 864 -22.70 21.43 -9.89
CA SER A 864 -22.48 19.99 -9.95
C SER A 864 -21.70 19.49 -8.74
N ALA A 865 -21.94 18.23 -8.36
CA ALA A 865 -21.19 17.53 -7.32
C ALA A 865 -21.09 16.06 -7.66
N ALA A 866 -19.89 15.49 -7.48
CA ALA A 866 -19.70 14.05 -7.54
C ALA A 866 -20.13 13.41 -6.21
N GLU A 867 -19.68 13.96 -5.08
CA GLU A 867 -20.03 13.43 -3.75
C GLU A 867 -20.30 14.57 -2.75
N LEU A 868 -21.23 14.33 -1.83
CA LEU A 868 -21.48 15.15 -0.65
C LEU A 868 -21.50 14.30 0.62
N GLN A 869 -20.57 14.59 1.53
CA GLN A 869 -20.43 13.86 2.79
C GLN A 869 -20.68 14.79 3.97
N VAL A 870 -21.60 14.41 4.85
CA VAL A 870 -21.96 15.17 6.06
C VAL A 870 -21.41 14.48 7.30
N TYR A 871 -20.78 15.24 8.17
CA TYR A 871 -20.24 14.72 9.42
C TYR A 871 -20.95 15.33 10.63
N GLN A 872 -21.08 14.51 11.67
CA GLN A 872 -21.51 14.95 13.00
C GLN A 872 -20.33 15.00 13.96
N VAL A 873 -20.46 15.83 14.99
CA VAL A 873 -19.55 15.81 16.14
C VAL A 873 -19.61 14.42 16.76
N GLN A 874 -18.47 13.75 16.90
CA GLN A 874 -18.38 12.52 17.67
C GLN A 874 -18.65 12.87 19.13
N ALA A 875 -19.69 12.29 19.74
CA ALA A 875 -19.89 12.41 21.17
C ALA A 875 -18.66 11.83 21.86
N GLY A 876 -17.88 12.67 22.54
CA GLY A 876 -16.79 12.20 23.38
C GLY A 876 -17.32 11.22 24.42
N PRO A 877 -16.53 10.23 24.87
CA PRO A 877 -16.91 9.43 26.02
C PRO A 877 -17.28 10.36 27.16
N GLN A 878 -18.42 10.10 27.81
CA GLN A 878 -18.88 10.89 28.95
C GLN A 878 -17.77 10.94 30.00
N GLU A 879 -17.42 12.13 30.48
CA GLU A 879 -16.36 12.31 31.48
C GLU A 879 -16.71 11.51 32.74
N VAL A 880 -15.94 10.45 33.02
CA VAL A 880 -16.07 9.66 34.24
C VAL A 880 -15.11 10.26 35.26
N LYS A 881 -15.67 10.96 36.26
CA LYS A 881 -14.88 11.63 37.29
C LYS A 881 -14.15 10.60 38.14
N VAL A 882 -12.90 10.93 38.49
CA VAL A 882 -12.16 10.22 39.53
C VAL A 882 -12.91 10.36 40.85
N THR A 883 -13.07 9.26 41.55
CA THR A 883 -13.68 9.18 42.89
C THR A 883 -12.69 8.72 43.95
N GLY A 884 -11.47 8.33 43.56
CA GLY A 884 -10.40 7.97 44.49
C GLY A 884 -9.10 7.57 43.80
N VAL A 885 -8.04 7.46 44.58
CA VAL A 885 -6.75 6.87 44.18
C VAL A 885 -6.29 5.92 45.29
N ALA A 886 -5.70 4.79 44.92
CA ALA A 886 -5.13 3.81 45.85
C ALA A 886 -3.71 3.41 45.45
N ILE A 887 -2.79 3.31 46.41
CA ILE A 887 -1.43 2.81 46.22
C ILE A 887 -1.39 1.31 46.46
N ASP A 888 -0.67 0.57 45.61
CA ASP A 888 -0.52 -0.90 45.70
C ASP A 888 0.13 -1.40 47.00
N LYS A 889 1.01 -0.57 47.61
CA LYS A 889 1.70 -0.87 48.86
C LYS A 889 1.66 0.33 49.80
N THR A 890 0.96 0.21 50.92
CA THR A 890 0.83 1.27 51.93
C THR A 890 2.03 1.36 52.88
N VAL A 891 2.89 0.34 52.92
CA VAL A 891 4.16 0.35 53.66
C VAL A 891 5.25 -0.33 52.84
N VAL A 892 6.43 0.29 52.78
CA VAL A 892 7.62 -0.25 52.12
C VAL A 892 8.82 -0.18 53.07
N ALA A 893 9.45 -1.31 53.35
CA ALA A 893 10.70 -1.35 54.09
C ALA A 893 11.86 -1.52 53.12
N LEU A 894 12.84 -0.62 53.19
CA LEU A 894 14.05 -0.63 52.36
C LEU A 894 15.28 -0.55 53.25
N LYS A 895 16.42 -1.02 52.74
CA LYS A 895 17.74 -0.73 53.30
C LYS A 895 18.38 0.44 52.56
N VAL A 896 19.30 1.16 53.20
CA VAL A 896 20.01 2.30 52.57
C VAL A 896 20.67 1.83 51.26
N GLY A 897 20.30 2.48 50.13
CA GLY A 897 20.76 2.15 48.78
C GLY A 897 19.77 1.34 47.94
N GLU A 898 18.74 0.74 48.54
CA GLU A 898 17.72 -0.02 47.82
C GLU A 898 16.66 0.86 47.17
N THR A 899 15.98 0.31 46.16
CA THR A 899 14.86 0.95 45.49
C THR A 899 13.61 0.08 45.53
N ALA A 900 12.44 0.70 45.51
CA ALA A 900 11.15 0.02 45.38
C ALA A 900 10.24 0.79 44.44
N GLU A 901 9.32 0.08 43.77
CA GLU A 901 8.33 0.69 42.89
C GLU A 901 6.95 0.67 43.55
N LEU A 902 6.26 1.81 43.46
CA LEU A 902 4.87 2.02 43.83
C LEU A 902 4.05 2.36 42.59
N THR A 903 2.83 1.84 42.54
CA THR A 903 1.86 2.09 41.49
C THR A 903 0.56 2.60 42.09
N ALA A 904 -0.07 3.56 41.43
CA ALA A 904 -1.36 4.09 41.85
C ALA A 904 -2.46 3.64 40.90
N THR A 905 -3.60 3.27 41.46
CA THR A 905 -4.82 2.94 40.73
C THR A 905 -5.85 4.04 40.95
N ILE A 906 -6.32 4.62 39.85
CA ILE A 906 -7.41 5.61 39.84
C ILE A 906 -8.75 4.86 39.85
N LEU A 907 -9.69 5.32 40.67
CA LEU A 907 -11.04 4.76 40.78
C LEU A 907 -12.09 5.75 40.28
N PRO A 908 -13.14 5.31 39.55
CA PRO A 908 -13.22 4.00 38.90
C PRO A 908 -12.11 3.84 37.84
N ASP A 909 -11.78 2.61 37.48
CA ASP A 909 -10.70 2.27 36.55
C ASP A 909 -10.88 2.83 35.12
N ASN A 910 -12.11 3.23 34.77
CA ASN A 910 -12.47 3.91 33.54
C ASN A 910 -12.57 5.43 33.66
N ALA A 911 -12.04 6.03 34.73
CA ALA A 911 -12.01 7.48 34.90
C ALA A 911 -11.27 8.16 33.73
N THR A 912 -11.82 9.27 33.24
CA THR A 912 -11.31 9.93 32.02
C THR A 912 -10.01 10.71 32.24
N ASN A 913 -9.68 11.10 33.48
CA ASN A 913 -8.36 11.63 33.86
C ASN A 913 -7.67 10.66 34.82
N THR A 914 -6.65 9.94 34.34
CA THR A 914 -5.92 8.97 35.16
C THR A 914 -4.57 9.48 35.66
N ASN A 915 -4.28 10.78 35.50
CA ASN A 915 -3.00 11.34 35.89
C ASN A 915 -2.89 11.48 37.41
N VAL A 916 -1.67 11.27 37.92
CA VAL A 916 -1.34 11.42 39.33
C VAL A 916 0.03 12.08 39.50
N THR A 917 0.21 12.79 40.61
CA THR A 917 1.49 13.34 41.04
C THR A 917 1.96 12.63 42.31
N TRP A 918 3.27 12.52 42.47
CA TRP A 918 3.88 11.83 43.61
C TRP A 918 4.87 12.75 44.34
N THR A 919 4.84 12.75 45.67
CA THR A 919 5.74 13.55 46.50
C THR A 919 6.30 12.73 47.64
N SER A 920 7.49 13.10 48.15
CA SER A 920 8.06 12.54 49.37
C SER A 920 8.02 13.58 50.49
N SER A 921 7.70 13.14 51.70
CA SER A 921 7.76 13.99 52.89
C SER A 921 9.21 14.35 53.29
N ASP A 922 10.20 13.53 52.90
CA ASP A 922 11.63 13.79 53.09
C ASP A 922 12.49 13.07 52.04
N ASP A 923 12.81 13.79 50.95
CA ASP A 923 13.65 13.31 49.85
C ASP A 923 15.11 12.95 50.24
N LYS A 924 15.54 13.29 51.46
CA LYS A 924 16.86 12.90 51.99
C LYS A 924 16.83 11.50 52.61
N ILE A 925 15.67 11.02 53.05
CA ILE A 925 15.47 9.67 53.59
C ILE A 925 15.04 8.72 52.48
N ALA A 926 13.99 9.08 51.72
CA ALA A 926 13.56 8.33 50.55
C ALA A 926 13.08 9.30 49.46
N SER A 927 13.71 9.28 48.29
CA SER A 927 13.32 10.17 47.18
C SER A 927 12.50 9.45 46.13
N VAL A 928 11.53 10.15 45.54
CA VAL A 928 10.67 9.64 44.48
C VAL A 928 11.10 10.14 43.09
N ASN A 929 11.17 9.23 42.11
CA ASN A 929 11.37 9.55 40.70
C ASN A 929 10.26 8.88 39.86
N VAL A 930 9.50 9.67 39.10
CA VAL A 930 8.36 9.16 38.35
C VAL A 930 8.77 8.81 36.91
N LYS A 931 8.49 7.57 36.50
CA LYS A 931 8.66 7.10 35.10
C LYS A 931 7.37 6.47 34.60
N ALA A 932 6.79 7.04 33.54
CA ALA A 932 5.58 6.52 32.89
C ALA A 932 4.40 6.23 33.86
N GLY A 933 4.13 7.16 34.79
CA GLY A 933 3.03 7.06 35.75
C GLY A 933 3.30 6.23 37.02
N ARG A 934 4.46 5.58 37.11
CA ARG A 934 4.88 4.76 38.27
C ARG A 934 5.99 5.47 39.06
N ALA A 935 5.96 5.32 40.39
CA ALA A 935 6.88 5.99 41.30
C ALA A 935 7.98 5.04 41.77
N VAL A 936 9.23 5.32 41.38
CA VAL A 936 10.41 4.59 41.86
C VAL A 936 11.01 5.34 43.05
N ILE A 937 10.99 4.69 44.21
CA ILE A 937 11.48 5.21 45.48
C ILE A 937 12.91 4.73 45.68
N THR A 938 13.82 5.62 46.07
CA THR A 938 15.20 5.30 46.41
C THR A 938 15.49 5.65 47.86
N ALA A 939 15.88 4.66 48.66
CA ALA A 939 16.24 4.82 50.05
C ALA A 939 17.66 5.38 50.19
N LYS A 940 17.79 6.56 50.79
CA LYS A 940 19.06 7.31 50.87
C LYS A 940 19.69 7.35 52.26
N ALA A 941 18.87 7.36 53.31
CA ALA A 941 19.36 7.45 54.69
C ALA A 941 18.39 6.77 55.65
N LEU A 942 18.88 6.36 56.83
CA LEU A 942 18.08 5.75 57.87
C LEU A 942 16.95 6.69 58.32
N GLY A 943 15.75 6.14 58.52
CA GLY A 943 14.58 6.91 58.97
C GLY A 943 13.30 6.45 58.28
N SER A 944 12.26 7.26 58.33
CA SER A 944 11.02 7.00 57.58
C SER A 944 10.56 8.24 56.83
N ALA A 945 10.06 8.06 55.61
CA ALA A 945 9.45 9.11 54.80
C ALA A 945 8.11 8.60 54.23
N GLU A 946 7.14 9.48 54.08
CA GLU A 946 5.85 9.18 53.46
C GLU A 946 5.88 9.59 51.99
N ILE A 947 5.45 8.69 51.12
CA ILE A 947 5.30 8.94 49.70
C ILE A 947 3.81 9.07 49.42
N THR A 948 3.39 10.25 48.99
CA THR A 948 1.98 10.56 48.72
C THR A 948 1.74 10.55 47.23
N VAL A 949 0.69 9.84 46.79
CA VAL A 949 0.10 10.02 45.46
C VAL A 949 -1.11 10.94 45.57
N THR A 950 -1.25 11.85 44.60
CA THR A 950 -2.37 12.79 44.51
C THR A 950 -2.92 12.76 43.10
N THR A 951 -4.25 12.66 42.95
CA THR A 951 -4.92 12.83 41.66
C THR A 951 -4.63 14.21 41.08
N ASP A 952 -4.57 14.32 39.75
CA ASP A 952 -4.20 15.57 39.07
C ASP A 952 -5.16 16.74 39.37
N ASP A 953 -6.42 16.44 39.70
CA ASP A 953 -7.41 17.43 40.17
C ASP A 953 -7.22 17.84 41.65
N GLY A 954 -6.30 17.20 42.36
CA GLY A 954 -5.92 17.48 43.76
C GLY A 954 -6.88 16.95 44.82
N ASN A 955 -7.98 16.31 44.43
CA ASN A 955 -9.09 16.01 45.35
C ASN A 955 -8.91 14.69 46.12
N PHE A 956 -8.13 13.74 45.60
CA PHE A 956 -7.92 12.45 46.25
C PHE A 956 -6.44 12.15 46.39
N THR A 957 -6.06 11.66 47.56
CA THR A 957 -4.68 11.27 47.87
C THR A 957 -4.65 9.91 48.54
N ASP A 958 -3.53 9.21 48.39
CA ASP A 958 -3.21 8.02 49.18
C ASP A 958 -1.71 8.00 49.50
N VAL A 959 -1.32 7.32 50.58
CA VAL A 959 0.04 7.45 51.17
C VAL A 959 0.67 6.10 51.41
N SER A 960 1.94 5.97 51.01
CA SER A 960 2.81 4.85 51.33
C SER A 960 3.91 5.26 52.30
N ARG A 961 4.03 4.57 53.43
CA ARG A 961 5.09 4.83 54.41
C ARG A 961 6.34 4.02 54.09
N VAL A 962 7.43 4.70 53.77
CA VAL A 962 8.73 4.09 53.49
C VAL A 962 9.60 4.14 54.74
N THR A 963 10.10 2.99 55.20
CA THR A 963 11.03 2.88 56.33
C THR A 963 12.38 2.39 55.84
N VAL A 964 13.43 3.14 56.12
CA VAL A 964 14.79 2.85 55.67
C VAL A 964 15.64 2.39 56.85
N SER A 965 16.09 1.14 56.77
CA SER A 965 16.91 0.45 57.76
C SER A 965 18.35 0.26 57.24
N LYS A 966 19.27 -0.20 58.11
CA LYS A 966 20.70 -0.28 57.77
C LYS A 966 20.93 -1.40 56.77
N ALA A 967 21.79 -1.17 55.78
CA ALA A 967 22.25 -2.24 54.89
C ALA A 967 23.10 -3.22 55.71
N ASP A 968 22.68 -4.48 55.79
CA ASP A 968 23.41 -5.51 56.53
C ASP A 968 24.56 -6.06 55.68
N GLY A 969 25.77 -5.93 56.19
CA GLY A 969 26.88 -6.79 55.82
C GLY A 969 27.34 -7.56 57.05
N ASN A 970 27.16 -8.89 57.07
CA ASN A 970 28.13 -9.83 57.66
C ASN A 970 27.86 -11.30 57.27
N LYS A 971 28.93 -12.09 57.09
CA LYS A 971 28.93 -13.53 56.73
C LYS A 971 29.38 -14.40 57.94
N ASP A 972 28.80 -14.20 59.11
CA ASP A 972 29.19 -14.95 60.31
C ASP A 972 28.23 -16.13 60.58
N GLU A 973 28.76 -17.19 61.18
CA GLU A 973 27.99 -18.38 61.60
C GLU A 973 26.95 -18.01 62.67
N ALA A 974 25.70 -18.44 62.47
CA ALA A 974 24.58 -18.09 63.33
C ALA A 974 23.65 -19.28 63.58
N THR A 975 22.83 -19.19 64.62
CA THR A 975 21.69 -20.09 64.80
C THR A 975 20.47 -19.54 64.07
N MET A 976 19.49 -20.40 63.81
CA MET A 976 18.19 -20.00 63.28
C MET A 976 17.09 -20.66 64.12
N VAL A 977 16.09 -19.89 64.52
CA VAL A 977 14.87 -20.39 65.15
C VAL A 977 13.69 -19.84 64.37
N SER A 978 12.77 -20.71 63.97
CA SER A 978 11.54 -20.34 63.27
C SER A 978 10.32 -20.93 63.97
N ALA A 979 9.21 -20.21 63.94
CA ALA A 979 7.93 -20.64 64.48
C ALA A 979 6.78 -19.94 63.72
N PRO A 980 5.56 -20.50 63.71
CA PRO A 980 4.39 -19.87 63.11
C PRO A 980 4.06 -18.54 63.79
N ASP A 981 3.71 -17.52 63.00
CA ASP A 981 3.44 -16.17 63.51
C ASP A 981 2.21 -16.12 64.43
N GLN A 982 1.20 -16.96 64.17
CA GLN A 982 0.00 -17.08 64.99
C GLN A 982 -0.41 -18.53 65.20
N VAL A 983 -0.74 -18.87 66.44
CA VAL A 983 -1.21 -20.21 66.82
C VAL A 983 -2.46 -20.11 67.70
N LYS A 984 -3.32 -21.13 67.60
CA LYS A 984 -4.58 -21.16 68.36
C LYS A 984 -4.29 -21.42 69.84
N SER A 985 -5.03 -20.74 70.72
CA SER A 985 -5.00 -20.98 72.18
C SER A 985 -5.12 -22.47 72.50
N GLY A 986 -4.23 -22.97 73.37
CA GLY A 986 -4.21 -24.36 73.84
C GLY A 986 -3.64 -25.39 72.85
N ALA A 987 -3.33 -24.99 71.62
CA ALA A 987 -2.86 -25.90 70.58
C ALA A 987 -1.36 -26.20 70.69
N GLU A 988 -0.97 -27.41 70.27
CA GLU A 988 0.43 -27.71 70.00
C GLU A 988 0.82 -27.14 68.64
N PHE A 989 2.04 -26.61 68.55
CA PHE A 989 2.63 -26.07 67.34
C PHE A 989 4.11 -26.45 67.26
N GLN A 990 4.62 -26.47 66.03
CA GLN A 990 6.00 -26.81 65.74
C GLN A 990 6.82 -25.54 65.51
N ALA A 991 7.99 -25.49 66.12
CA ALA A 991 9.07 -24.56 65.83
C ALA A 991 10.27 -25.37 65.35
N GLN A 992 11.23 -24.73 64.68
CA GLN A 992 12.45 -25.39 64.24
C GLN A 992 13.68 -24.65 64.75
N PHE A 993 14.73 -25.41 65.06
CA PHE A 993 16.06 -24.90 65.37
C PHE A 993 17.05 -25.41 64.34
N GLY A 994 17.83 -24.50 63.77
CA GLY A 994 18.83 -24.75 62.75
C GLY A 994 20.09 -23.92 62.95
N LEU A 995 21.04 -24.13 62.05
CA LEU A 995 22.28 -23.37 61.93
C LEU A 995 22.36 -22.73 60.54
N LEU A 996 22.91 -21.52 60.48
CA LEU A 996 23.01 -20.69 59.29
C LEU A 996 24.46 -20.24 59.07
N ASN A 997 24.89 -20.26 57.82
CA ASN A 997 26.19 -19.87 57.32
C ASN A 997 27.37 -20.62 57.95
N ILE A 998 27.18 -21.89 58.35
CA ILE A 998 28.23 -22.70 58.95
C ILE A 998 29.35 -22.98 57.94
N GLN A 999 30.56 -22.59 58.30
CA GLN A 999 31.82 -22.71 57.56
C GLN A 999 32.58 -23.99 57.89
N HIS A 1000 32.23 -24.67 58.99
CA HIS A 1000 32.89 -25.90 59.47
C HIS A 1000 31.95 -27.12 59.41
N SER A 1001 32.53 -28.34 59.41
CA SER A 1001 31.74 -29.56 59.53
C SER A 1001 31.50 -29.86 61.00
N ILE A 1002 30.25 -29.76 61.45
CA ILE A 1002 29.90 -29.79 62.88
C ILE A 1002 29.42 -31.18 63.29
N TYR A 1003 30.00 -31.68 64.37
CA TYR A 1003 29.78 -33.04 64.88
C TYR A 1003 29.18 -33.10 66.29
N ALA A 1004 29.29 -32.03 67.08
CA ALA A 1004 28.64 -31.94 68.38
C ALA A 1004 28.08 -30.52 68.61
N GLN A 1005 26.92 -30.43 69.25
CA GLN A 1005 26.28 -29.16 69.61
C GLN A 1005 25.74 -29.19 71.03
N ASP A 1006 25.93 -28.08 71.73
CA ASP A 1006 25.38 -27.79 73.05
C ASP A 1006 24.55 -26.50 72.98
N VAL A 1007 23.22 -26.65 72.96
CA VAL A 1007 22.29 -25.55 72.67
C VAL A 1007 21.26 -25.41 73.78
N GLU A 1008 21.11 -24.20 74.33
CA GLU A 1008 20.08 -23.84 75.30
C GLU A 1008 19.12 -22.80 74.72
N LEU A 1009 17.84 -23.17 74.65
CA LEU A 1009 16.74 -22.29 74.26
C LEU A 1009 16.02 -21.78 75.51
N THR A 1010 15.71 -20.48 75.51
CA THR A 1010 14.78 -19.82 76.43
C THR A 1010 13.47 -19.56 75.72
N PHE A 1011 12.34 -19.85 76.37
CA PHE A 1011 11.02 -19.53 75.86
C PHE A 1011 10.11 -19.01 76.98
N GLU A 1012 9.15 -18.17 76.63
CA GLU A 1012 8.25 -17.56 77.61
C GLU A 1012 7.23 -18.57 78.16
N ALA A 1013 7.52 -19.12 79.35
CA ALA A 1013 6.69 -20.15 80.00
C ALA A 1013 5.26 -19.69 80.34
N ALA A 1014 5.02 -18.37 80.37
CA ALA A 1014 3.69 -17.80 80.51
C ALA A 1014 2.84 -17.93 79.23
N VAL A 1015 3.48 -18.14 78.07
CA VAL A 1015 2.84 -18.19 76.75
C VAL A 1015 2.82 -19.61 76.17
N MET A 1016 3.86 -20.41 76.43
CA MET A 1016 3.99 -21.76 75.88
C MET A 1016 4.79 -22.70 76.78
N ASP A 1017 4.46 -23.99 76.73
CA ASP A 1017 5.26 -25.06 77.34
C ASP A 1017 6.00 -25.86 76.28
N PHE A 1018 7.25 -26.24 76.53
CA PHE A 1018 7.98 -27.16 75.66
C PHE A 1018 7.52 -28.61 75.84
N VAL A 1019 7.15 -29.27 74.74
CA VAL A 1019 6.60 -30.63 74.73
C VAL A 1019 7.67 -31.65 74.35
N SER A 1020 8.31 -31.52 73.19
CA SER A 1020 9.28 -32.50 72.68
C SER A 1020 10.23 -31.90 71.65
N ALA A 1021 11.36 -32.54 71.40
CA ALA A 1021 12.23 -32.26 70.27
C ALA A 1021 12.55 -33.56 69.54
N LYS A 1022 12.68 -33.46 68.22
CA LYS A 1022 13.11 -34.56 67.36
C LYS A 1022 14.16 -34.04 66.38
N SER A 1023 15.21 -34.83 66.16
CA SER A 1023 16.17 -34.54 65.10
C SER A 1023 15.54 -34.70 63.71
N LEU A 1024 15.78 -33.73 62.83
CA LEU A 1024 15.35 -33.73 61.45
C LEU A 1024 16.38 -34.37 60.50
N ILE A 1025 17.61 -34.60 60.98
CA ILE A 1025 18.71 -35.10 60.15
C ILE A 1025 19.06 -36.54 60.58
N PRO A 1026 18.91 -37.55 59.69
CA PRO A 1026 19.33 -38.92 59.96
C PRO A 1026 20.84 -39.00 60.28
N GLY A 1027 21.20 -39.70 61.36
CA GLY A 1027 22.59 -39.80 61.84
C GLY A 1027 23.02 -38.65 62.76
N VAL A 1028 22.20 -37.61 62.96
CA VAL A 1028 22.40 -36.58 63.99
C VAL A 1028 21.38 -36.83 65.11
N ASN A 1029 21.84 -37.11 66.31
CA ASN A 1029 20.99 -37.56 67.41
C ASN A 1029 21.04 -36.59 68.59
N ILE A 1030 19.88 -36.38 69.22
CA ILE A 1030 19.80 -35.72 70.52
C ILE A 1030 20.23 -36.74 71.58
N LEU A 1031 21.42 -36.56 72.13
CA LEU A 1031 21.96 -37.44 73.16
C LEU A 1031 21.36 -37.13 74.54
N GLU A 1032 21.09 -35.86 74.82
CA GLU A 1032 20.51 -35.44 76.10
C GLU A 1032 19.55 -34.26 75.92
N THR A 1033 18.46 -34.25 76.69
CA THR A 1033 17.52 -33.12 76.78
C THR A 1033 17.28 -32.78 78.24
N ILE A 1034 17.67 -31.57 78.65
CA ILE A 1034 17.57 -31.08 80.03
C ILE A 1034 16.53 -29.97 80.06
N ARG A 1035 15.45 -30.14 80.83
CA ARG A 1035 14.33 -29.21 80.91
C ARG A 1035 14.30 -28.48 82.24
N SER A 1036 14.07 -27.17 82.20
CA SER A 1036 13.75 -26.35 83.37
C SER A 1036 12.69 -25.30 83.00
N ALA A 1037 12.11 -24.61 83.97
CA ALA A 1037 11.01 -23.68 83.68
C ALA A 1037 11.45 -22.57 82.71
N GLY A 1038 10.80 -22.48 81.53
CA GLY A 1038 11.11 -21.51 80.48
C GLY A 1038 12.43 -21.76 79.73
N LYS A 1039 13.07 -22.92 79.91
CA LYS A 1039 14.33 -23.27 79.23
C LYS A 1039 14.42 -24.74 78.86
N VAL A 1040 15.05 -25.02 77.74
CA VAL A 1040 15.45 -26.38 77.35
C VAL A 1040 16.84 -26.38 76.76
N ARG A 1041 17.68 -27.32 77.21
CA ARG A 1041 19.04 -27.53 76.71
C ARG A 1041 19.17 -28.89 76.04
N PHE A 1042 19.82 -28.93 74.90
CA PHE A 1042 20.07 -30.13 74.10
C PHE A 1042 21.57 -30.35 73.94
N ILE A 1043 22.00 -31.60 74.14
CA ILE A 1043 23.30 -32.08 73.70
C ILE A 1043 23.06 -32.97 72.49
N ILE A 1044 23.63 -32.58 71.36
CA ILE A 1044 23.39 -33.19 70.05
C ILE A 1044 24.72 -33.66 69.49
N ALA A 1045 24.75 -34.84 68.87
CA ALA A 1045 25.95 -35.36 68.24
C ALA A 1045 25.65 -36.11 66.94
N SER A 1046 26.59 -36.04 66.01
CA SER A 1046 26.54 -36.74 64.73
C SER A 1046 27.31 -38.07 64.76
N GLU A 1047 26.75 -39.11 64.12
CA GLU A 1047 27.28 -40.48 64.04
C GLU A 1047 28.41 -40.64 62.99
N GLY A 1048 29.40 -39.74 63.01
CA GLY A 1048 30.61 -39.82 62.18
C GLY A 1048 30.62 -38.90 60.95
N ALA A 1049 31.72 -38.95 60.19
CA ALA A 1049 32.06 -38.02 59.10
C ALA A 1049 30.94 -37.84 58.06
N ASP A 1050 30.23 -38.92 57.73
CA ASP A 1050 29.20 -38.94 56.69
C ASP A 1050 27.90 -38.21 57.10
N HIS A 1051 27.77 -37.83 58.38
CA HIS A 1051 26.58 -37.18 58.94
C HIS A 1051 26.88 -35.78 59.51
N ALA A 1052 28.02 -35.18 59.17
CA ALA A 1052 28.38 -33.85 59.65
C ALA A 1052 27.36 -32.79 59.23
N VAL A 1053 27.07 -31.83 60.12
CA VAL A 1053 26.19 -30.70 59.79
C VAL A 1053 27.03 -29.58 59.17
N THR A 1054 26.74 -29.23 57.91
CA THR A 1054 27.48 -28.23 57.12
C THR A 1054 26.54 -27.21 56.48
N GLY A 1055 26.97 -25.96 56.34
CA GLY A 1055 26.18 -24.91 55.66
C GLY A 1055 24.92 -24.50 56.43
N ASN A 1056 23.83 -24.26 55.72
CA ASN A 1056 22.53 -23.94 56.32
C ASN A 1056 21.73 -25.22 56.51
N ALA A 1057 21.33 -25.53 57.74
CA ALA A 1057 20.59 -26.76 58.03
C ALA A 1057 19.62 -26.55 59.19
N ASP A 1058 18.41 -27.10 59.08
CA ASP A 1058 17.47 -27.25 60.19
C ASP A 1058 17.77 -28.56 60.92
N LEU A 1059 18.17 -28.48 62.20
CA LEU A 1059 18.61 -29.65 62.96
C LEU A 1059 17.47 -30.29 63.73
N LEU A 1060 16.66 -29.48 64.41
CA LEU A 1060 15.62 -29.97 65.32
C LEU A 1060 14.25 -29.41 64.97
N GLU A 1061 13.25 -30.28 65.01
CA GLU A 1061 11.86 -29.88 65.14
C GLU A 1061 11.49 -29.90 66.62
N LEU A 1062 10.98 -28.78 67.09
CA LEU A 1062 10.61 -28.51 68.47
C LEU A 1062 9.10 -28.38 68.56
N THR A 1063 8.46 -29.18 69.39
CA THR A 1063 7.02 -29.10 69.65
C THR A 1063 6.80 -28.30 70.93
N PHE A 1064 6.00 -27.24 70.82
CA PHE A 1064 5.54 -26.42 71.93
C PHE A 1064 4.03 -26.51 72.03
N LYS A 1065 3.49 -26.36 73.24
CA LYS A 1065 2.06 -26.21 73.49
C LYS A 1065 1.77 -24.80 73.95
N ALA A 1066 0.97 -24.08 73.17
CA ALA A 1066 0.51 -22.76 73.52
C ALA A 1066 -0.38 -22.82 74.77
N LYS A 1067 -0.21 -21.86 75.69
CA LYS A 1067 -1.05 -21.74 76.89
C LYS A 1067 -2.46 -21.28 76.50
N ASP A 1068 -3.44 -21.68 77.29
CA ASP A 1068 -4.80 -21.22 77.11
C ASP A 1068 -4.93 -19.73 77.48
N THR A 1069 -5.44 -18.93 76.55
CA THR A 1069 -5.60 -17.48 76.71
C THR A 1069 -6.90 -17.00 76.06
N THR A 1070 -7.55 -16.02 76.68
CA THR A 1070 -8.79 -15.40 76.19
C THR A 1070 -8.54 -14.14 75.37
N THR A 1071 -7.30 -13.65 75.33
CA THR A 1071 -6.85 -12.50 74.53
C THR A 1071 -5.51 -12.81 73.87
N PRO A 1072 -5.23 -12.30 72.66
CA PRO A 1072 -3.96 -12.56 71.99
C PRO A 1072 -2.76 -12.20 72.87
N ILE A 1073 -1.82 -13.12 73.04
CA ILE A 1073 -0.57 -12.90 73.79
C ILE A 1073 0.62 -13.40 72.99
N SER A 1074 1.66 -12.56 72.88
CA SER A 1074 2.89 -12.89 72.15
C SER A 1074 3.98 -13.36 73.09
N GLY A 1075 4.71 -14.40 72.69
CA GLY A 1075 5.87 -14.93 73.40
C GLY A 1075 7.02 -15.18 72.43
N THR A 1076 8.24 -15.26 72.96
CA THR A 1076 9.44 -15.50 72.16
C THR A 1076 10.07 -16.85 72.49
N ILE A 1077 10.75 -17.41 71.49
CA ILE A 1077 11.67 -18.55 71.63
C ILE A 1077 13.03 -18.05 71.17
N SER A 1078 14.01 -18.04 72.06
CA SER A 1078 15.34 -17.45 71.82
C SER A 1078 16.45 -18.44 72.13
N VAL A 1079 17.51 -18.43 71.33
CA VAL A 1079 18.73 -19.21 71.61
C VAL A 1079 19.57 -18.45 72.64
N SER A 1080 19.54 -18.90 73.88
CA SER A 1080 20.28 -18.28 74.98
C SER A 1080 21.74 -18.75 75.07
N LYS A 1081 22.03 -19.95 74.55
CA LYS A 1081 23.39 -20.47 74.36
C LYS A 1081 23.39 -21.38 73.14
N ALA A 1082 24.43 -21.27 72.31
CA ALA A 1082 24.74 -22.29 71.32
C ALA A 1082 26.25 -22.42 71.21
N MET A 1083 26.73 -23.65 71.29
CA MET A 1083 28.12 -24.01 71.08
C MET A 1083 28.17 -25.19 70.14
N ILE A 1084 29.00 -25.10 69.12
CA ILE A 1084 29.11 -26.11 68.06
C ILE A 1084 30.56 -26.52 67.94
N SER A 1085 30.84 -27.78 67.63
CA SER A 1085 32.20 -28.29 67.55
C SER A 1085 32.47 -29.13 66.32
N ASP A 1086 33.67 -28.97 65.77
CA ASP A 1086 34.17 -29.72 64.62
C ASP A 1086 34.76 -31.09 64.99
N GLU A 1087 35.26 -31.82 63.99
CA GLU A 1087 35.83 -33.17 64.17
C GLU A 1087 37.10 -33.19 65.03
N GLN A 1088 37.79 -32.05 65.18
CA GLN A 1088 38.96 -31.90 66.04
C GLN A 1088 38.58 -31.56 67.50
N GLY A 1089 37.30 -31.35 67.78
CA GLY A 1089 36.80 -30.95 69.10
C GLY A 1089 36.98 -29.45 69.38
N THR A 1090 37.20 -28.63 68.35
CA THR A 1090 37.28 -27.17 68.49
C THR A 1090 35.89 -26.61 68.66
N GLU A 1091 35.65 -25.79 69.68
CA GLU A 1091 34.33 -25.21 69.98
C GLU A 1091 34.19 -23.79 69.42
N TYR A 1092 33.04 -23.53 68.78
CA TYR A 1092 32.64 -22.26 68.20
C TYR A 1092 31.30 -21.82 68.78
N THR A 1093 31.08 -20.50 68.86
CA THR A 1093 29.85 -19.92 69.42
C THR A 1093 29.12 -19.13 68.32
N PRO A 1094 28.14 -19.74 67.63
CA PRO A 1094 27.37 -19.04 66.61
C PRO A 1094 26.49 -17.95 67.22
N ALA A 1095 26.21 -16.90 66.43
CA ALA A 1095 25.35 -15.81 66.86
C ALA A 1095 23.91 -16.30 67.13
N SER A 1096 23.34 -15.91 68.26
CA SER A 1096 22.00 -16.32 68.69
C SER A 1096 20.87 -15.73 67.84
N SER A 1097 19.78 -16.50 67.71
CA SER A 1097 18.54 -16.12 67.01
C SER A 1097 17.32 -16.21 67.91
N GLN A 1098 16.21 -15.59 67.48
CA GLN A 1098 14.91 -15.69 68.15
C GLN A 1098 13.74 -15.67 67.15
N ALA A 1099 12.61 -16.25 67.56
CA ALA A 1099 11.33 -16.16 66.86
C ALA A 1099 10.23 -15.67 67.82
N MET A 1100 9.23 -14.97 67.27
CA MET A 1100 8.03 -14.55 68.01
C MET A 1100 6.82 -15.37 67.58
N VAL A 1101 5.93 -15.67 68.52
CA VAL A 1101 4.68 -16.41 68.28
C VAL A 1101 3.55 -15.73 69.05
N GLU A 1102 2.42 -15.48 68.38
CA GLU A 1102 1.21 -14.95 69.02
C GLU A 1102 0.14 -16.04 69.20
N VAL A 1103 -0.38 -16.18 70.42
CA VAL A 1103 -1.39 -17.19 70.77
C VAL A 1103 -2.75 -16.53 70.91
N GLY A 1104 -3.76 -16.99 70.15
CA GLY A 1104 -5.18 -16.64 70.37
C GLY A 1104 -5.86 -15.67 69.39
N GLY A 1105 -5.31 -15.42 68.20
CA GLY A 1105 -5.96 -14.62 67.14
C GLY A 1105 -7.14 -15.33 66.44
N ASN A 1106 -8.17 -14.59 66.01
CA ASN A 1106 -9.32 -15.12 65.27
C ASN A 1106 -8.92 -15.48 63.82
N ILE A 1107 -9.08 -16.76 63.43
CA ILE A 1107 -8.88 -17.23 62.06
C ILE A 1107 -10.23 -17.21 61.33
N THR A 1108 -10.43 -16.30 60.37
CA THR A 1108 -11.63 -16.25 59.51
C THR A 1108 -11.29 -16.57 58.05
N ASN A 1109 -11.73 -17.74 57.56
CA ASN A 1109 -11.61 -18.13 56.15
C ASN A 1109 -12.76 -17.55 55.33
N VAL A 1110 -12.53 -16.40 54.69
CA VAL A 1110 -13.49 -15.78 53.76
C VAL A 1110 -13.71 -16.70 52.56
N GLY A 1111 -14.96 -17.09 52.27
CA GLY A 1111 -15.37 -17.90 51.12
C GLY A 1111 -16.09 -19.22 51.43
N ASP A 1112 -16.04 -19.69 52.68
CA ASP A 1112 -16.74 -20.89 53.14
C ASP A 1112 -18.17 -20.53 53.61
N VAL A 1113 -19.13 -20.60 52.69
CA VAL A 1113 -20.51 -20.14 52.90
C VAL A 1113 -21.36 -21.20 53.60
N ASN A 1114 -20.94 -22.46 53.55
CA ASN A 1114 -21.64 -23.57 54.20
C ASN A 1114 -21.08 -23.90 55.61
N GLY A 1115 -19.89 -23.40 55.95
CA GLY A 1115 -19.26 -23.47 57.27
C GLY A 1115 -18.58 -24.80 57.59
N ASP A 1116 -18.19 -25.59 56.58
CA ASP A 1116 -17.53 -26.89 56.75
C ASP A 1116 -16.00 -26.80 56.92
N GLY A 1117 -15.45 -25.59 56.89
CA GLY A 1117 -14.03 -25.28 57.02
C GLY A 1117 -13.27 -25.28 55.69
N LYS A 1118 -13.93 -25.46 54.53
CA LYS A 1118 -13.33 -25.46 53.19
C LYS A 1118 -14.08 -24.54 52.23
N VAL A 1119 -13.41 -24.06 51.19
CA VAL A 1119 -14.05 -23.32 50.10
C VAL A 1119 -14.17 -24.23 48.89
N SER A 1120 -15.39 -24.57 48.48
CA SER A 1120 -15.66 -25.61 47.47
C SER A 1120 -16.75 -25.22 46.48
N ILE A 1121 -16.96 -26.06 45.44
CA ILE A 1121 -18.07 -25.85 44.50
C ILE A 1121 -19.44 -25.86 45.19
N GLY A 1122 -19.54 -26.48 46.37
CA GLY A 1122 -20.75 -26.50 47.18
C GLY A 1122 -21.12 -25.10 47.68
N ASP A 1123 -20.13 -24.31 48.08
CA ASP A 1123 -20.29 -22.92 48.51
C ASP A 1123 -20.69 -22.02 47.34
N LEU A 1124 -20.07 -22.25 46.18
CA LEU A 1124 -20.38 -21.55 44.94
C LEU A 1124 -21.84 -21.79 44.50
N ALA A 1125 -22.34 -23.01 44.66
CA ALA A 1125 -23.73 -23.35 44.33
C ALA A 1125 -24.75 -22.63 45.24
N ILE A 1126 -24.41 -22.40 46.51
CA ILE A 1126 -25.28 -21.65 47.44
C ILE A 1126 -25.37 -20.17 47.01
N ILE A 1127 -24.27 -19.58 46.54
CA ILE A 1127 -24.27 -18.21 46.03
C ILE A 1127 -25.07 -18.12 44.73
N ALA A 1128 -24.84 -19.05 43.80
CA ALA A 1128 -25.57 -19.09 42.53
C ALA A 1128 -27.08 -19.25 42.74
N ALA A 1129 -27.53 -20.03 43.72
CA ALA A 1129 -28.94 -20.22 44.05
C ALA A 1129 -29.63 -18.95 44.59
N HIS A 1130 -28.86 -17.94 45.00
CA HIS A 1130 -29.36 -16.67 45.49
C HIS A 1130 -28.94 -15.48 44.63
N TYR A 1131 -28.39 -15.74 43.45
CA TYR A 1131 -27.92 -14.74 42.50
C TYR A 1131 -29.04 -13.77 42.07
N GLY A 1132 -28.73 -12.47 42.08
CA GLY A 1132 -29.64 -11.39 41.75
C GLY A 1132 -30.51 -10.91 42.93
N LYS A 1133 -30.37 -11.50 44.12
CA LYS A 1133 -31.02 -11.01 45.34
C LYS A 1133 -30.23 -9.89 45.97
N ASN A 1134 -30.90 -9.01 46.70
CA ASN A 1134 -30.31 -7.89 47.41
C ASN A 1134 -31.02 -7.65 48.76
N THR A 1135 -30.53 -6.69 49.54
CA THR A 1135 -31.09 -6.32 50.85
C THR A 1135 -32.59 -6.06 50.90
N SER A 1136 -33.23 -5.73 49.77
CA SER A 1136 -34.67 -5.50 49.65
C SER A 1136 -35.47 -6.78 49.33
N SER A 1137 -34.80 -7.92 49.12
CA SER A 1137 -35.43 -9.20 48.81
C SER A 1137 -36.16 -9.77 50.05
N PRO A 1138 -37.39 -10.29 49.93
CA PRO A 1138 -38.20 -10.70 51.09
C PRO A 1138 -37.55 -11.78 51.97
N ASP A 1139 -36.67 -12.60 51.40
CA ASP A 1139 -35.93 -13.67 52.07
C ASP A 1139 -34.45 -13.35 52.30
N TRP A 1140 -34.07 -12.06 52.22
CA TRP A 1140 -32.67 -11.61 52.34
C TRP A 1140 -31.97 -12.13 53.60
N GLN A 1141 -32.66 -12.21 54.74
CA GLN A 1141 -32.01 -12.69 55.98
C GLN A 1141 -31.52 -14.14 55.90
N GLN A 1142 -32.09 -14.96 55.01
CA GLN A 1142 -31.65 -16.33 54.75
C GLN A 1142 -30.59 -16.38 53.64
N ALA A 1143 -30.67 -15.48 52.65
CA ALA A 1143 -29.77 -15.42 51.51
C ALA A 1143 -28.46 -14.66 51.81
N LYS A 1144 -28.44 -13.71 52.75
CA LYS A 1144 -27.31 -12.79 53.03
C LYS A 1144 -25.97 -13.45 53.35
N LYS A 1145 -25.96 -14.75 53.66
CA LYS A 1145 -24.71 -15.50 53.85
C LYS A 1145 -23.96 -15.75 52.54
N ALA A 1146 -24.65 -15.65 51.40
CA ALA A 1146 -24.10 -15.75 50.06
C ALA A 1146 -23.60 -14.40 49.51
N ASP A 1147 -23.79 -13.31 50.24
CA ASP A 1147 -23.19 -12.00 49.98
C ASP A 1147 -21.82 -11.99 50.69
N VAL A 1148 -20.81 -12.48 49.98
CA VAL A 1148 -19.48 -12.79 50.53
C VAL A 1148 -18.60 -11.54 50.54
N ASN A 1149 -18.85 -10.60 49.63
CA ASN A 1149 -18.18 -9.31 49.61
C ASN A 1149 -18.84 -8.27 50.53
N GLY A 1150 -20.08 -8.51 51.00
CA GLY A 1150 -20.80 -7.68 51.96
C GLY A 1150 -21.40 -6.40 51.35
N ASP A 1151 -21.58 -6.35 50.04
CA ASP A 1151 -22.05 -5.15 49.32
C ASP A 1151 -23.58 -4.97 49.33
N GLY A 1152 -24.31 -5.96 49.87
CA GLY A 1152 -25.77 -5.95 49.96
C GLY A 1152 -26.50 -6.50 48.72
N VAL A 1153 -25.79 -7.07 47.75
CA VAL A 1153 -26.31 -7.66 46.50
C VAL A 1153 -25.54 -8.94 46.17
N ILE A 1154 -26.24 -10.08 46.05
CA ILE A 1154 -25.62 -11.35 45.67
C ILE A 1154 -25.44 -11.35 44.14
N GLY A 1155 -24.25 -11.02 43.69
CA GLY A 1155 -23.94 -10.70 42.31
C GLY A 1155 -22.80 -11.52 41.70
N LEU A 1156 -22.35 -11.09 40.52
CA LEU A 1156 -21.25 -11.76 39.81
C LEU A 1156 -19.95 -11.69 40.61
N GLU A 1157 -19.76 -10.63 41.38
CA GLU A 1157 -18.56 -10.43 42.19
C GLU A 1157 -18.44 -11.47 43.31
N ASP A 1158 -19.53 -11.82 44.01
CA ASP A 1158 -19.52 -12.88 45.02
C ASP A 1158 -19.16 -14.26 44.44
N LEU A 1159 -19.71 -14.58 43.27
CA LEU A 1159 -19.39 -15.81 42.55
C LEU A 1159 -17.92 -15.85 42.15
N VAL A 1160 -17.38 -14.74 41.64
CA VAL A 1160 -15.97 -14.66 41.24
C VAL A 1160 -15.05 -14.77 42.45
N LEU A 1161 -15.42 -14.17 43.59
CA LEU A 1161 -14.62 -14.17 44.81
C LEU A 1161 -14.46 -15.58 45.39
N VAL A 1162 -15.55 -16.36 45.41
CA VAL A 1162 -15.50 -17.77 45.85
C VAL A 1162 -14.90 -18.68 44.78
N ALA A 1163 -15.16 -18.46 43.49
CA ALA A 1163 -14.56 -19.25 42.42
C ALA A 1163 -13.03 -19.13 42.38
N LYS A 1164 -12.47 -17.93 42.61
CA LYS A 1164 -11.01 -17.74 42.70
C LYS A 1164 -10.41 -18.58 43.83
N LYS A 1165 -11.05 -18.58 45.00
CA LYS A 1165 -10.58 -19.34 46.17
C LYS A 1165 -10.72 -20.86 46.07
N ILE A 1166 -11.52 -21.38 45.13
CA ILE A 1166 -11.58 -22.83 44.84
C ILE A 1166 -10.38 -23.26 43.98
N VAL A 1167 -9.83 -22.33 43.19
CA VAL A 1167 -8.75 -22.60 42.23
C VAL A 1167 -7.37 -22.34 42.84
N GLU A 1168 -7.30 -21.53 43.90
CA GLU A 1168 -6.15 -21.38 44.82
C GLU A 1168 -6.02 -22.59 45.75
#